data_AF-A0AA89RXZ6-F1
#
_entry.id   AF-A0AA89RXZ6-F1
#
_cell.length_a   1.000
_cell.length_b   1.000
_cell.length_c   1.000
_cell.angle_alpha   90.00
_cell.angle_beta   90.00
_cell.angle_gamma   90.00
#
_symmetry.space_group_name_H-M   'P 1'
#
loop_
_entity.id
_entity.type
_entity.pdbx_description
1 polymer ?
#
loop_
_entity_poly.entity_id
_entity_poly.type
_entity_poly.pdbx_seq_one_letter_code
_entity_poly.pdbx_strand_id
1 'polypeptide(L)'
;MRLSSIKLAGFKSFVDPTHFQVPGQLVGVVGPNGCGKSNIIDAVRWVLGESRASELRGESMQDVIFNGSTARKPGSRASVELVFDNSDGRAAGQWGQYGEIAVKRVLTRDGTSSYYINNLPARRRDIQDIFLGTGLGPRAYAIIGQGMIARIIEAKPEELRVFLEEAAGVSKYKERRRETENRLHDTRENLTRVEDIIRELGSNLEKLEAQAVVATRYKELVADGEEKQRLLWLLRKNEAAAEQDKQRRAIGDAQIELDAQTARLREVEAQLETLRVAHYSASDAMQGAQGALYEANAEVSRLEAEIKFIVESRNRVQSQIAALVAQQEQWRAQAGKAQGDLEEAEEARAVADEKAALAEDDAAAKHDALPTLEARWRDAQTGLNDERGRIAQTEQALKLEAAHQRNADQQLQQLQQRHERLKTEAGGLDAPDEAQLEALRMQLAEHEEMLAEAQARLADAQETLPRLDAERRAAHERVQAESAQIHQLEARLAALKQLQENVQTEGKIQPWLDKHELGALPRLWKKLHVEAGWETALEAVLRERLAALEVSNLDWVKAFATDAPPAKLAFYAPPPAGEPLAAPGAQRPLLSLVRIDDAGLRAVLNDWLGTVFIADDLAQALAARTQLPQGGAFVVKAGHVVTRSGVQLYAADSEQAGMLARQQEIENLVRQVRAQALLADEAKAAAIRAEAAHTQASQALTEVRAQAERATQRVHALQMDVLKLAQAHERYSQRSTQIREELEEIGAQIEEQRALRAESEANFERHDAELAELQARFEDNQLAFEALDEALTNARQEARELERAATDARFAARQSANRIDELKRTIQVAHDQSERVAASLEDARAELEAINEQTAHTGLQDALEVRAAKEQALGAARAELDDLTAKLRAADETRLAAERSLQPLRERITELQLKEQAARMTGEQFAEQLAAAEVDEAALKDKLTPDMKPSYLQGEVTRINNAVGALGPVNMAALEELAAASERKVFLDAQSADLTNAIETLEDAIRKIDQETRTLLQATFDEVNRHFSDLFPRLFGGGQAKLIMTGDEILDAGVQVMAQPPGKKNATIHLLSGGEKALTATALVFAMFQLNPAPFCLLDEVDAPLDDANTERFANLVRAMSDKTQFLFISHNKIAMEMAQQLIGVTMQEQGVSRIVAVDMETAAGFAQN
;
A
#
# COMPACT_ATOMS: atom_id res chain seq x y z
N MET A 1 -20.83 44.37 9.05
CA MET A 1 -20.78 43.01 8.50
C MET A 1 -21.83 42.19 9.25
N ARG A 2 -22.76 41.54 8.56
CA ARG A 2 -23.85 40.75 9.15
C ARG A 2 -24.03 39.47 8.35
N LEU A 3 -24.45 38.37 8.97
CA LEU A 3 -24.72 37.14 8.26
C LEU A 3 -26.08 37.26 7.57
N SER A 4 -26.13 37.28 6.24
CA SER A 4 -27.36 37.48 5.48
C SER A 4 -28.03 36.15 5.13
N SER A 5 -27.24 35.13 4.74
CA SER A 5 -27.77 33.79 4.49
C SER A 5 -26.73 32.68 4.59
N ILE A 6 -27.21 31.47 4.83
CA ILE A 6 -26.42 30.23 4.88
C ILE A 6 -26.94 29.29 3.81
N LYS A 7 -26.04 28.75 2.98
CA LYS A 7 -26.33 27.72 1.97
C LYS A 7 -25.58 26.43 2.32
N LEU A 8 -26.32 25.33 2.41
CA LEU A 8 -25.82 23.99 2.79
C LEU A 8 -26.18 22.99 1.70
N ALA A 9 -25.27 22.11 1.32
CA ALA A 9 -25.59 20.96 0.47
C ALA A 9 -24.69 19.77 0.80
N GLY A 10 -25.29 18.59 0.99
CA GLY A 10 -24.59 17.36 1.33
C GLY A 10 -23.83 17.39 2.66
N PHE A 11 -24.18 18.32 3.56
CA PHE A 11 -23.49 18.55 4.83
C PHE A 11 -24.23 17.86 5.97
N LYS A 12 -23.63 16.82 6.57
CA LYS A 12 -24.23 15.98 7.62
C LYS A 12 -25.68 15.62 7.27
N SER A 13 -26.67 15.99 8.09
CA SER A 13 -28.08 15.68 7.85
C SER A 13 -28.77 16.54 6.78
N PHE A 14 -28.11 17.54 6.20
CA PHE A 14 -28.65 18.40 5.13
C PHE A 14 -28.23 17.86 3.74
N VAL A 15 -29.03 16.92 3.22
CA VAL A 15 -28.78 16.25 1.93
C VAL A 15 -29.06 17.17 0.75
N ASP A 16 -30.26 17.75 0.72
CA ASP A 16 -30.71 18.63 -0.36
C ASP A 16 -30.08 20.03 -0.21
N PRO A 17 -29.80 20.74 -1.32
CA PRO A 17 -29.39 22.14 -1.29
C PRO A 17 -30.41 22.99 -0.51
N THR A 18 -30.00 23.45 0.66
CA THR A 18 -30.83 24.19 1.61
C THR A 18 -30.27 25.60 1.75
N HIS A 19 -31.12 26.60 1.53
CA HIS A 19 -30.77 28.02 1.65
C HIS A 19 -31.76 28.69 2.60
N PHE A 20 -31.26 29.39 3.61
CA PHE A 20 -32.10 30.17 4.50
C PHE A 20 -31.46 31.53 4.82
N GLN A 21 -32.33 32.53 4.95
CA GLN A 21 -31.94 33.91 5.21
C GLN A 21 -32.02 34.22 6.70
N VAL A 22 -31.12 35.10 7.16
CA VAL A 22 -30.99 35.50 8.56
C VAL A 22 -31.05 37.04 8.68
N PRO A 23 -32.18 37.68 8.33
CA PRO A 23 -32.29 39.15 8.30
C PRO A 23 -32.35 39.81 9.69
N GLY A 24 -32.83 39.09 10.72
CA GLY A 24 -33.04 39.64 12.07
C GLY A 24 -31.77 39.74 12.93
N GLN A 25 -31.83 40.54 14.01
CA GLN A 25 -30.74 40.68 15.00
C GLN A 25 -30.81 39.61 16.09
N LEU A 26 -31.97 39.00 16.32
CA LEU A 26 -32.19 37.94 17.30
C LEU A 26 -32.91 36.78 16.63
N VAL A 27 -32.15 35.77 16.19
CA VAL A 27 -32.68 34.62 15.46
C VAL A 27 -32.54 33.37 16.31
N GLY A 28 -33.65 32.70 16.59
CA GLY A 28 -33.69 31.43 17.31
C GLY A 28 -33.80 30.27 16.35
N VAL A 29 -32.93 29.28 16.45
CA VAL A 29 -33.05 28.01 15.73
C VAL A 29 -33.70 26.99 16.66
N VAL A 30 -34.89 26.51 16.29
CA VAL A 30 -35.73 25.65 17.14
C VAL A 30 -36.13 24.38 16.40
N GLY A 31 -36.43 23.32 17.14
CA GLY A 31 -36.86 22.05 16.56
C GLY A 31 -36.73 20.90 17.54
N PRO A 32 -37.30 19.71 17.23
CA PRO A 32 -37.22 18.53 18.09
C PRO A 32 -35.76 18.09 18.37
N ASN A 33 -35.52 17.37 19.47
CA ASN A 33 -34.18 16.84 19.73
C ASN A 33 -33.77 15.84 18.64
N GLY A 34 -32.52 15.92 18.20
CA GLY A 34 -31.99 15.08 17.11
C GLY A 34 -32.32 15.54 15.69
N CYS A 35 -33.00 16.68 15.48
CA CYS A 35 -33.37 17.13 14.13
C CYS A 35 -32.27 17.79 13.29
N GLY A 36 -31.03 17.85 13.79
CA GLY A 36 -29.89 18.44 13.09
C GLY A 36 -29.63 19.93 13.38
N LYS A 37 -30.17 20.48 14.48
CA LYS A 37 -29.97 21.90 14.87
C LYS A 37 -28.49 22.28 14.99
N SER A 38 -27.71 21.54 15.78
CA SER A 38 -26.29 21.83 15.99
C SER A 38 -25.43 21.64 14.72
N ASN A 39 -25.92 20.91 13.71
CA ASN A 39 -25.20 20.78 12.43
C ASN A 39 -25.11 22.13 11.69
N ILE A 40 -26.00 23.09 11.97
CA ILE A 40 -25.91 24.45 11.42
C ILE A 40 -24.69 25.18 12.00
N ILE A 41 -24.41 25.01 13.29
CA ILE A 41 -23.23 25.62 13.94
C ILE A 41 -21.95 24.97 13.44
N ASP A 42 -21.95 23.64 13.30
CA ASP A 42 -20.82 22.91 12.73
C ASP A 42 -20.52 23.36 11.30
N ALA A 43 -21.55 23.65 10.49
CA ALA A 43 -21.40 24.18 9.15
C ALA A 43 -20.72 25.55 9.14
N VAL A 44 -21.14 26.47 10.03
CA VAL A 44 -20.52 27.79 10.16
C VAL A 44 -19.06 27.68 10.63
N ARG A 45 -18.78 26.88 11.67
CA ARG A 45 -17.42 26.62 12.17
C ARG A 45 -16.49 26.05 11.08
N TRP A 46 -17.02 25.13 10.29
CA TRP A 46 -16.28 24.47 9.23
C TRP A 46 -15.88 25.44 8.11
N VAL A 47 -16.76 26.35 7.69
CA VAL A 47 -16.41 27.36 6.67
C VAL A 47 -15.43 28.40 7.19
N LEU A 48 -15.54 28.82 8.46
CA LEU A 48 -14.66 29.83 9.07
C LEU A 48 -13.23 29.32 9.35
N GLY A 49 -12.94 28.05 9.08
CA GLY A 49 -11.56 27.56 9.03
C GLY A 49 -11.16 26.57 10.13
N GLU A 50 -12.11 25.98 10.87
CA GLU A 50 -11.80 24.88 11.79
C GLU A 50 -11.34 23.63 11.01
N SER A 51 -10.29 22.99 11.52
CA SER A 51 -9.57 21.89 10.89
C SER A 51 -9.55 20.61 11.73
N ARG A 52 -9.95 20.69 13.01
CA ARG A 52 -10.06 19.54 13.90
C ARG A 52 -11.45 18.89 13.78
N ALA A 53 -11.48 17.63 13.33
CA ALA A 53 -12.72 16.86 13.17
C ALA A 53 -13.50 16.70 14.48
N SER A 54 -12.78 16.55 15.61
CA SER A 54 -13.36 16.41 16.95
C SER A 54 -14.23 17.62 17.35
N GLU A 55 -13.85 18.83 16.95
CA GLU A 55 -14.57 20.08 17.25
C GLU A 55 -15.85 20.24 16.41
N LEU A 56 -15.96 19.47 15.33
CA LEU A 56 -17.13 19.36 14.46
C LEU A 56 -17.97 18.11 14.78
N ARG A 57 -17.76 17.48 15.95
CA ARG A 57 -18.47 16.26 16.38
C ARG A 57 -18.36 15.10 15.38
N GLY A 58 -17.16 14.89 14.82
CA GLY A 58 -16.81 13.76 13.96
C GLY A 58 -15.42 13.19 14.32
N GLU A 59 -15.12 11.98 13.86
CA GLU A 59 -13.80 11.35 14.05
C GLU A 59 -12.84 11.72 12.91
N SER A 60 -13.38 11.89 11.70
CA SER A 60 -12.67 12.28 10.49
C SER A 60 -13.28 13.53 9.86
N MET A 61 -12.46 14.31 9.14
CA MET A 61 -12.97 15.44 8.36
C MET A 61 -13.94 15.01 7.27
N GLN A 62 -13.96 13.73 6.86
CA GLN A 62 -14.92 13.18 5.91
C GLN A 62 -16.34 13.04 6.50
N ASP A 63 -16.48 13.01 7.83
CA ASP A 63 -17.78 12.84 8.52
C ASP A 63 -18.68 14.08 8.43
N VAL A 64 -18.18 15.18 7.83
CA VAL A 64 -19.00 16.34 7.48
C VAL A 64 -19.86 16.07 6.23
N ILE A 65 -19.54 15.03 5.44
CA ILE A 65 -20.32 14.61 4.27
C ILE A 65 -21.46 13.70 4.72
N PHE A 66 -22.65 13.87 4.13
CA PHE A 66 -23.80 12.99 4.42
C PHE A 66 -23.45 11.51 4.17
N ASN A 67 -23.49 10.70 5.25
CA ASN A 67 -23.12 9.29 5.21
C ASN A 67 -24.26 8.33 4.79
N GLY A 68 -25.43 8.85 4.39
CA GLY A 68 -26.57 8.05 3.94
C GLY A 68 -27.65 7.87 5.02
N SER A 69 -28.87 7.54 4.61
CA SER A 69 -29.97 7.11 5.48
C SER A 69 -30.66 5.89 4.88
N THR A 70 -31.61 5.28 5.60
CA THR A 70 -32.38 4.12 5.11
C THR A 70 -33.07 4.35 3.76
N ALA A 71 -33.40 5.61 3.41
CA ALA A 71 -34.05 5.97 2.16
C ALA A 71 -33.14 6.73 1.16
N ARG A 72 -31.93 7.16 1.55
CA ARG A 72 -31.07 8.05 0.74
C ARG A 72 -29.63 7.58 0.68
N LYS A 73 -29.05 7.57 -0.53
CA LYS A 73 -27.65 7.21 -0.74
C LYS A 73 -26.68 8.23 -0.09
N PRO A 74 -25.48 7.81 0.33
CA PRO A 74 -24.47 8.71 0.84
C PRO A 74 -24.04 9.77 -0.19
N GLY A 75 -23.75 10.99 0.26
CA GLY A 75 -23.29 12.09 -0.59
C GLY A 75 -21.82 11.93 -1.00
N SER A 76 -21.44 12.41 -2.19
CA SER A 76 -20.06 12.41 -2.69
C SER A 76 -19.26 13.66 -2.29
N ARG A 77 -19.95 14.74 -1.93
CA ARG A 77 -19.36 16.03 -1.53
C ARG A 77 -20.26 16.76 -0.53
N ALA A 78 -19.63 17.55 0.33
CA ALA A 78 -20.29 18.56 1.14
C ALA A 78 -19.84 19.95 0.71
N SER A 79 -20.78 20.89 0.66
CA SER A 79 -20.47 22.31 0.47
C SER A 79 -21.29 23.18 1.40
N VAL A 80 -20.63 24.15 2.00
CA VAL A 80 -21.27 25.19 2.83
C VAL A 80 -20.78 26.54 2.32
N GLU A 81 -21.71 27.47 2.15
CA GLU A 81 -21.46 28.84 1.72
C GLU A 81 -22.16 29.80 2.69
N LEU A 82 -21.37 30.71 3.27
CA LEU A 82 -21.83 31.77 4.16
C LEU A 82 -21.81 33.09 3.40
N VAL A 83 -22.93 33.79 3.41
CA VAL A 83 -23.06 35.08 2.74
C VAL A 83 -23.16 36.17 3.78
N PHE A 84 -22.28 37.17 3.66
CA PHE A 84 -22.19 38.29 4.57
C PHE A 84 -22.55 39.58 3.87
N ASP A 85 -23.45 40.36 4.47
CA ASP A 85 -23.68 41.75 4.10
C ASP A 85 -22.60 42.63 4.75
N ASN A 86 -21.82 43.32 3.93
CA ASN A 86 -20.76 44.22 4.34
C ASN A 86 -21.09 45.70 4.04
N SER A 87 -22.37 46.07 4.02
CA SER A 87 -22.81 47.47 3.83
C SER A 87 -22.15 48.47 4.80
N ASP A 88 -21.79 48.03 6.02
CA ASP A 88 -21.08 48.85 7.02
C ASP A 88 -19.55 48.98 6.76
N GLY A 89 -19.00 48.35 5.73
CA GLY A 89 -17.58 48.42 5.37
C GLY A 89 -16.61 47.88 6.43
N ARG A 90 -17.06 46.95 7.29
CA ARG A 90 -16.25 46.43 8.42
C ARG A 90 -15.26 45.33 8.02
N ALA A 91 -15.40 44.71 6.84
CA ALA A 91 -14.45 43.71 6.36
C ALA A 91 -13.11 44.35 5.95
N ALA A 92 -11.99 43.73 6.36
CA ALA A 92 -10.66 44.22 6.08
C ALA A 92 -10.11 43.71 4.73
N GLY A 93 -9.19 44.47 4.12
CA GLY A 93 -8.43 44.05 2.94
C GLY A 93 -9.13 44.30 1.60
N GLN A 94 -8.65 43.60 0.56
CA GLN A 94 -9.10 43.77 -0.84
C GLN A 94 -10.59 43.44 -1.06
N TRP A 95 -11.19 42.71 -0.13
CA TRP A 95 -12.58 42.27 -0.18
C TRP A 95 -13.57 43.25 0.47
N GLY A 96 -13.07 44.30 1.15
CA GLY A 96 -13.92 45.31 1.81
C GLY A 96 -14.68 46.24 0.85
N GLN A 97 -14.31 46.26 -0.43
CA GLN A 97 -15.00 47.04 -1.48
C GLN A 97 -16.31 46.40 -1.95
N TYR A 98 -16.50 45.10 -1.68
CA TYR A 98 -17.72 44.40 -2.04
C TYR A 98 -18.76 44.60 -0.95
N GLY A 99 -19.96 45.01 -1.35
CA GLY A 99 -21.11 45.14 -0.45
C GLY A 99 -21.60 43.79 0.11
N GLU A 100 -21.25 42.69 -0.56
CA GLU A 100 -21.57 41.32 -0.15
C GLU A 100 -20.35 40.42 -0.32
N ILE A 101 -20.08 39.58 0.69
CA ILE A 101 -18.94 38.67 0.70
C ILE A 101 -19.46 37.25 0.94
N ALA A 102 -19.26 36.35 -0.03
CA ALA A 102 -19.61 34.94 0.06
C ALA A 102 -18.37 34.08 0.31
N VAL A 103 -18.34 33.35 1.43
CA VAL A 103 -17.26 32.43 1.79
C VAL A 103 -17.77 31.00 1.68
N LYS A 104 -17.15 30.19 0.82
CA LYS A 104 -17.58 28.83 0.52
C LYS A 104 -16.45 27.83 0.74
N ARG A 105 -16.77 26.71 1.38
CA ARG A 105 -15.87 25.56 1.54
C ARG A 105 -16.49 24.32 0.92
N VAL A 106 -15.70 23.54 0.17
CA VAL A 106 -16.11 22.29 -0.47
C VAL A 106 -15.16 21.18 -0.07
N LEU A 107 -15.71 20.02 0.33
CA LEU A 107 -14.95 18.80 0.59
C LEU A 107 -15.55 17.63 -0.17
N THR A 108 -14.68 16.86 -0.80
CA THR A 108 -15.02 15.62 -1.51
C THR A 108 -14.58 14.40 -0.71
N ARG A 109 -15.14 13.22 -1.01
CA ARG A 109 -14.73 11.95 -0.36
C ARG A 109 -13.25 11.60 -0.59
N ASP A 110 -12.63 12.14 -1.63
CA ASP A 110 -11.21 11.94 -1.93
C ASP A 110 -10.27 12.73 -0.97
N GLY A 111 -10.84 13.48 -0.01
CA GLY A 111 -10.08 14.23 0.99
C GLY A 111 -9.64 15.63 0.54
N THR A 112 -10.03 16.08 -0.65
CA THR A 112 -9.69 17.42 -1.14
C THR A 112 -10.61 18.49 -0.54
N SER A 113 -10.06 19.40 0.27
CA SER A 113 -10.75 20.54 0.88
C SER A 113 -10.35 21.84 0.18
N SER A 114 -11.30 22.52 -0.48
CA SER A 114 -11.07 23.77 -1.22
C SER A 114 -11.88 24.93 -0.65
N TYR A 115 -11.26 26.12 -0.59
CA TYR A 115 -11.90 27.38 -0.17
C TYR A 115 -12.16 28.29 -1.36
N TYR A 116 -13.25 29.04 -1.29
CA TYR A 116 -13.64 30.03 -2.28
C TYR A 116 -14.15 31.30 -1.59
N ILE A 117 -13.74 32.47 -2.10
CA ILE A 117 -14.32 33.78 -1.75
C ILE A 117 -15.00 34.29 -3.02
N ASN A 118 -16.29 34.61 -2.98
CA ASN A 118 -17.06 35.04 -4.15
C ASN A 118 -16.87 34.13 -5.37
N ASN A 119 -16.85 32.81 -5.14
CA ASN A 119 -16.55 31.75 -6.13
C ASN A 119 -15.14 31.75 -6.75
N LEU A 120 -14.21 32.60 -6.30
CA LEU A 120 -12.81 32.55 -6.68
C LEU A 120 -12.02 31.64 -5.73
N PRO A 121 -11.14 30.76 -6.22
CA PRO A 121 -10.34 29.88 -5.37
C PRO A 121 -9.43 30.72 -4.46
N ALA A 122 -9.52 30.47 -3.16
CA ALA A 122 -8.82 31.23 -2.13
C ALA A 122 -8.02 30.28 -1.23
N ARG A 123 -6.95 30.79 -0.62
CA ARG A 123 -6.21 30.05 0.40
C ARG A 123 -6.90 30.20 1.74
N ARG A 124 -6.68 29.24 2.64
CA ARG A 124 -7.17 29.31 4.03
C ARG A 124 -6.73 30.59 4.74
N ARG A 125 -5.52 31.10 4.45
CA ARG A 125 -5.00 32.36 5.00
C ARG A 125 -5.85 33.55 4.59
N ASP A 126 -6.28 33.61 3.33
CA ASP A 126 -7.10 34.71 2.82
C ASP A 126 -8.47 34.78 3.52
N ILE A 127 -9.03 33.62 3.91
CA ILE A 127 -10.24 33.56 4.75
C ILE A 127 -9.97 34.10 6.15
N GLN A 128 -8.84 33.72 6.76
CA GLN A 128 -8.44 34.18 8.10
C GLN A 128 -8.21 35.68 8.14
N ASP A 129 -7.61 36.26 7.10
CA ASP A 129 -7.32 37.69 6.99
C ASP A 129 -8.61 38.55 6.90
N ILE A 130 -9.68 38.04 6.26
CA ILE A 130 -10.98 38.73 6.20
C ILE A 130 -11.63 38.83 7.59
N PHE A 131 -11.50 37.80 8.42
CA PHE A 131 -12.13 37.72 9.74
C PHE A 131 -11.21 38.13 10.90
N LEU A 132 -9.95 38.46 10.64
CA LEU A 132 -8.98 38.86 11.66
C LEU A 132 -9.44 40.15 12.39
N GLY A 133 -9.50 40.10 13.71
CA GLY A 133 -9.94 41.24 14.53
C GLY A 133 -11.45 41.53 14.52
N THR A 134 -12.25 40.71 13.83
CA THR A 134 -13.73 40.78 13.90
C THR A 134 -14.31 39.81 14.95
N GLY A 135 -13.46 39.10 15.68
CA GLY A 135 -13.86 38.08 16.66
C GLY A 135 -14.30 36.75 16.04
N LEU A 136 -14.11 36.53 14.73
CA LEU A 136 -14.55 35.36 13.95
C LEU A 136 -13.41 34.51 13.34
N GLY A 137 -12.28 34.38 14.05
CA GLY A 137 -11.19 33.46 13.67
C GLY A 137 -11.43 31.99 14.07
N PRO A 138 -10.53 31.05 13.70
CA PRO A 138 -10.59 29.64 14.11
C PRO A 138 -10.41 29.42 15.63
N ARG A 139 -9.99 30.46 16.38
CA ARG A 139 -9.93 30.48 17.85
C ARG A 139 -10.93 31.47 18.46
N ALA A 140 -11.92 31.89 17.69
CA ALA A 140 -12.93 32.87 18.08
C ALA A 140 -13.75 32.49 19.31
N TYR A 141 -14.09 33.49 20.12
CA TYR A 141 -15.05 33.41 21.21
C TYR A 141 -16.50 33.67 20.78
N ALA A 142 -16.74 34.02 19.50
CA ALA A 142 -18.07 34.32 18.96
C ALA A 142 -18.96 33.08 18.71
N ILE A 143 -18.41 31.87 18.77
CA ILE A 143 -19.17 30.62 18.61
C ILE A 143 -19.15 29.84 19.92
N ILE A 144 -20.13 30.10 20.76
CA ILE A 144 -20.27 29.57 22.11
C ILE A 144 -21.10 28.29 22.04
N GLY A 145 -20.46 27.15 22.26
CA GLY A 145 -21.16 25.87 22.44
C GLY A 145 -20.73 25.19 23.73
N GLN A 146 -21.39 24.07 24.06
CA GLN A 146 -21.18 23.33 25.31
C GLN A 146 -19.69 23.02 25.62
N GLY A 147 -18.88 22.69 24.61
CA GLY A 147 -17.43 22.42 24.77
C GLY A 147 -16.55 23.66 24.97
N MET A 148 -16.93 24.83 24.45
CA MET A 148 -16.18 26.08 24.65
C MET A 148 -16.28 26.57 26.09
N ILE A 149 -17.48 26.43 26.68
CA ILE A 149 -17.73 26.76 28.08
C ILE A 149 -16.83 25.91 29.00
N ALA A 150 -16.75 24.60 28.75
CA ALA A 150 -15.84 23.72 29.48
C ALA A 150 -14.35 24.07 29.26
N ARG A 151 -13.96 24.36 28.01
CA ARG A 151 -12.57 24.70 27.65
C ARG A 151 -12.06 25.97 28.34
N ILE A 152 -12.87 27.02 28.46
CA ILE A 152 -12.48 28.27 29.14
C ILE A 152 -12.31 28.04 30.65
N ILE A 153 -13.11 27.15 31.24
CA ILE A 153 -13.08 26.79 32.67
C ILE A 153 -11.86 25.94 33.00
N GLU A 154 -11.44 25.07 32.07
CA GLU A 154 -10.33 24.13 32.26
C GLU A 154 -9.00 24.62 31.66
N ALA A 155 -9.00 25.77 30.97
CA ALA A 155 -7.83 26.37 30.36
C ALA A 155 -6.75 26.69 31.41
N LYS A 156 -5.50 26.40 31.06
CA LYS A 156 -4.34 26.86 31.84
C LYS A 156 -4.27 28.38 31.82
N PRO A 157 -3.66 29.04 32.83
CA PRO A 157 -3.58 30.50 32.88
C PRO A 157 -2.95 31.15 31.63
N GLU A 158 -1.97 30.49 31.01
CA GLU A 158 -1.33 30.93 29.76
C GLU A 158 -2.26 30.81 28.54
N GLU A 159 -3.12 29.78 28.52
CA GLU A 159 -4.11 29.58 27.44
C GLU A 159 -5.28 30.57 27.56
N LEU A 160 -5.67 30.92 28.79
CA LEU A 160 -6.68 31.95 29.04
C LEU A 160 -6.22 33.34 28.58
N ARG A 161 -4.91 33.64 28.67
CA ARG A 161 -4.32 34.86 28.12
C ARG A 161 -4.55 34.98 26.62
N VAL A 162 -4.44 33.89 25.86
CA VAL A 162 -4.64 33.91 24.40
C VAL A 162 -6.07 34.34 24.04
N PHE A 163 -7.07 34.01 24.85
CA PHE A 163 -8.44 34.48 24.65
C PHE A 163 -8.61 35.98 24.96
N LEU A 164 -7.89 36.50 25.95
CA LEU A 164 -7.85 37.93 26.25
C LEU A 164 -7.08 38.73 25.18
N GLU A 165 -5.99 38.18 24.63
CA GLU A 165 -5.27 38.77 23.50
C GLU A 165 -6.17 38.91 22.26
N GLU A 166 -6.99 37.89 21.99
CA GLU A 166 -7.97 37.91 20.89
C GLU A 166 -9.11 38.90 21.16
N ALA A 167 -9.63 38.94 22.40
CA ALA A 167 -10.68 39.88 22.80
C ALA A 167 -10.19 41.35 22.81
N ALA A 168 -8.92 41.59 23.12
CA ALA A 168 -8.28 42.90 23.02
C ALA A 168 -8.04 43.32 21.55
N GLY A 169 -8.24 42.43 20.57
CA GLY A 169 -7.89 42.68 19.18
C GLY A 169 -6.38 42.81 18.94
N VAL A 170 -5.57 42.39 19.92
CA VAL A 170 -4.12 42.53 19.94
C VAL A 170 -3.46 41.52 18.99
N SER A 171 -4.14 40.45 18.58
CA SER A 171 -3.64 39.49 17.59
C SER A 171 -3.15 40.16 16.29
N LYS A 172 -3.87 41.19 15.81
CA LYS A 172 -3.42 42.02 14.67
C LYS A 172 -2.15 42.79 14.98
N TYR A 173 -2.03 43.34 16.18
CA TYR A 173 -0.85 44.08 16.63
C TYR A 173 0.34 43.16 16.84
N LYS A 174 0.15 41.91 17.30
CA LYS A 174 1.19 40.90 17.47
C LYS A 174 1.70 40.38 16.14
N GLU A 175 0.81 40.16 15.18
CA GLU A 175 1.17 39.78 13.81
C GLU A 175 1.82 40.94 13.05
N ARG A 176 1.29 42.16 13.20
CA ARG A 176 1.90 43.39 12.67
C ARG A 176 3.21 43.74 13.36
N ARG A 177 3.36 43.48 14.66
CA ARG A 177 4.62 43.60 15.41
C ARG A 177 5.62 42.62 14.85
N ARG A 178 5.25 41.35 14.69
CA ARG A 178 6.13 40.32 14.09
C ARG A 178 6.52 40.68 12.65
N GLU A 179 5.60 41.22 11.85
CA GLU A 179 5.87 41.71 10.51
C GLU A 179 6.78 42.96 10.53
N THR A 180 6.55 43.87 11.47
CA THR A 180 7.32 45.12 11.65
C THR A 180 8.69 44.83 12.24
N GLU A 181 8.83 43.78 13.04
CA GLU A 181 10.07 43.26 13.63
C GLU A 181 10.88 42.53 12.57
N ASN A 182 10.24 41.74 11.70
CA ASN A 182 10.87 41.21 10.50
C ASN A 182 11.28 42.33 9.53
N ARG A 183 10.40 43.32 9.27
CA ARG A 183 10.75 44.49 8.43
C ARG A 183 11.80 45.36 9.08
N LEU A 184 11.83 45.50 10.40
CA LEU A 184 12.87 46.22 11.12
C LEU A 184 14.18 45.44 11.05
N HIS A 185 14.15 44.12 11.12
CA HIS A 185 15.31 43.27 10.90
C HIS A 185 15.84 43.43 9.47
N ASP A 186 14.96 43.35 8.47
CA ASP A 186 15.31 43.54 7.06
C ASP A 186 15.77 44.98 6.78
N THR A 187 15.12 46.00 7.37
CA THR A 187 15.47 47.42 7.20
C THR A 187 16.74 47.73 7.95
N ARG A 188 17.01 47.15 9.12
CA ARG A 188 18.31 47.23 9.81
C ARG A 188 19.38 46.51 9.03
N GLU A 189 19.11 45.37 8.40
CA GLU A 189 20.06 44.72 7.49
C GLU A 189 20.32 45.60 6.25
N ASN A 190 19.28 46.25 5.72
CA ASN A 190 19.39 47.16 4.58
C ASN A 190 20.03 48.51 4.94
N LEU A 191 19.79 49.07 6.13
CA LEU A 191 20.47 50.26 6.65
C LEU A 191 21.91 49.89 6.98
N THR A 192 22.17 48.73 7.58
CA THR A 192 23.56 48.26 7.76
C THR A 192 24.24 48.13 6.40
N ARG A 193 23.54 47.62 5.37
CA ARG A 193 24.04 47.63 3.98
C ARG A 193 24.21 49.03 3.39
N VAL A 194 23.29 49.97 3.60
CA VAL A 194 23.33 51.33 3.01
C VAL A 194 24.31 52.23 3.76
N GLU A 195 24.41 52.09 5.08
CA GLU A 195 25.44 52.69 5.92
C GLU A 195 26.80 52.08 5.62
N ASP A 196 26.88 50.77 5.35
CA ASP A 196 28.10 50.17 4.81
C ASP A 196 28.38 50.76 3.43
N ILE A 197 27.39 50.91 2.53
CA ILE A 197 27.58 51.52 1.21
C ILE A 197 27.94 53.01 1.27
N ILE A 198 27.45 53.79 2.24
CA ILE A 198 27.75 55.24 2.42
C ILE A 198 29.06 55.44 3.14
N ARG A 199 29.37 54.61 4.13
CA ARG A 199 30.68 54.55 4.76
C ARG A 199 31.71 54.06 3.74
N GLU A 200 31.31 53.17 2.83
CA GLU A 200 32.08 52.74 1.68
C GLU A 200 32.16 53.82 0.59
N LEU A 201 31.10 54.58 0.27
CA LEU A 201 31.10 55.66 -0.74
C LEU A 201 31.83 56.92 -0.25
N GLY A 202 31.66 57.28 1.02
CA GLY A 202 32.37 58.35 1.70
C GLY A 202 33.85 58.03 1.84
N SER A 203 34.17 56.77 2.16
CA SER A 203 35.55 56.30 2.05
C SER A 203 36.01 56.25 0.59
N ASN A 204 35.15 55.91 -0.37
CA ASN A 204 35.51 55.86 -1.79
C ASN A 204 35.75 57.25 -2.35
N LEU A 205 35.09 58.32 -1.90
CA LEU A 205 35.38 59.69 -2.34
C LEU A 205 36.72 60.23 -1.82
N GLU A 206 37.02 60.02 -0.54
CA GLU A 206 38.36 60.36 0.01
C GLU A 206 39.45 59.42 -0.55
N LYS A 207 39.09 58.17 -0.86
CA LYS A 207 39.98 57.23 -1.55
C LYS A 207 40.15 57.61 -3.02
N LEU A 208 39.15 58.08 -3.75
CA LEU A 208 39.23 58.46 -5.17
C LEU A 208 40.18 59.65 -5.38
N GLU A 209 40.17 60.61 -4.45
CA GLU A 209 41.15 61.72 -4.40
C GLU A 209 42.58 61.25 -4.08
N ALA A 210 42.75 60.26 -3.21
CA ALA A 210 44.05 59.62 -2.93
C ALA A 210 44.49 58.60 -4.02
N GLN A 211 43.54 57.99 -4.73
CA GLN A 211 43.70 56.91 -5.71
C GLN A 211 44.29 57.41 -7.03
N ALA A 212 44.15 58.68 -7.37
CA ALA A 212 44.80 59.28 -8.54
C ALA A 212 46.33 59.34 -8.40
N VAL A 213 46.86 59.44 -7.18
CA VAL A 213 48.31 59.39 -6.88
C VAL A 213 48.81 57.95 -6.79
N VAL A 214 47.96 57.05 -6.27
CA VAL A 214 48.21 55.62 -6.10
C VAL A 214 48.10 54.83 -7.43
N ALA A 215 47.36 55.34 -8.42
CA ALA A 215 47.28 54.92 -9.84
C ALA A 215 48.61 54.49 -10.46
N THR A 216 49.65 55.25 -10.14
CA THR A 216 50.98 55.13 -10.73
C THR A 216 51.83 54.05 -10.06
N ARG A 217 51.63 53.80 -8.76
CA ARG A 217 52.39 52.83 -7.93
C ARG A 217 51.83 51.41 -7.99
N TYR A 218 50.56 51.29 -8.36
CA TYR A 218 49.87 50.03 -8.64
C TYR A 218 50.41 49.27 -9.85
N LYS A 219 50.76 50.00 -10.93
CA LYS A 219 51.27 49.38 -12.17
C LYS A 219 52.53 48.52 -11.96
N GLU A 220 53.39 48.87 -11.00
CA GLU A 220 54.62 48.12 -10.68
C GLU A 220 54.38 46.92 -9.76
N LEU A 221 53.46 47.02 -8.80
CA LEU A 221 53.10 45.94 -7.87
C LEU A 221 52.20 44.87 -8.49
N VAL A 222 51.41 45.24 -9.51
CA VAL A 222 50.62 44.30 -10.31
C VAL A 222 51.53 43.33 -11.08
N ALA A 223 52.70 43.77 -11.56
CA ALA A 223 53.65 42.91 -12.26
C ALA A 223 54.34 41.86 -11.36
N ASP A 224 54.77 42.23 -10.14
CA ASP A 224 55.32 41.29 -9.13
C ASP A 224 54.21 40.36 -8.57
N GLY A 225 52.99 40.88 -8.46
CA GLY A 225 51.78 40.12 -8.12
C GLY A 225 51.47 39.04 -9.14
N GLU A 226 51.49 39.36 -10.44
CA GLU A 226 51.23 38.41 -11.52
C GLU A 226 52.25 37.25 -11.55
N GLU A 227 53.55 37.49 -11.30
CA GLU A 227 54.56 36.43 -11.27
C GLU A 227 54.33 35.45 -10.10
N LYS A 228 54.05 35.96 -8.90
CA LYS A 228 53.76 35.12 -7.72
C LYS A 228 52.38 34.47 -7.78
N GLN A 229 51.43 35.10 -8.46
CA GLN A 229 50.11 34.53 -8.77
C GLN A 229 50.25 33.34 -9.73
N ARG A 230 51.09 33.45 -10.77
CA ARG A 230 51.40 32.34 -11.69
C ARG A 230 52.13 31.20 -10.96
N LEU A 231 53.06 31.49 -10.06
CA LEU A 231 53.70 30.48 -9.19
C LEU A 231 52.71 29.82 -8.21
N LEU A 232 51.76 30.58 -7.66
CA LEU A 232 50.68 30.06 -6.81
C LEU A 232 49.72 29.17 -7.61
N TRP A 233 49.34 29.55 -8.82
CA TRP A 233 48.51 28.72 -9.70
C TRP A 233 49.22 27.41 -10.06
N LEU A 234 50.53 27.44 -10.33
CA LEU A 234 51.33 26.24 -10.57
C LEU A 234 51.37 25.32 -9.33
N LEU A 235 51.52 25.89 -8.13
CA LEU A 235 51.54 25.13 -6.89
C LEU A 235 50.15 24.59 -6.51
N ARG A 236 49.08 25.36 -6.72
CA ARG A 236 47.67 24.93 -6.55
C ARG A 236 47.26 23.87 -7.56
N LYS A 237 47.74 23.96 -8.81
CA LYS A 237 47.61 22.91 -9.83
C LYS A 237 48.30 21.62 -9.38
N ASN A 238 49.50 21.72 -8.80
CA ASN A 238 50.22 20.56 -8.26
C ASN A 238 49.56 19.96 -7.00
N GLU A 239 49.02 20.78 -6.10
CA GLU A 239 48.24 20.30 -4.94
C GLU A 239 46.90 19.68 -5.35
N ALA A 240 46.20 20.28 -6.31
CA ALA A 240 44.97 19.75 -6.88
C ALA A 240 45.24 18.41 -7.58
N ALA A 241 46.36 18.27 -8.30
CA ALA A 241 46.81 17.01 -8.86
C ALA A 241 47.14 15.96 -7.78
N ALA A 242 47.81 16.36 -6.69
CA ALA A 242 48.12 15.46 -5.58
C ALA A 242 46.87 15.02 -4.78
N GLU A 243 45.91 15.93 -4.56
CA GLU A 243 44.63 15.61 -3.93
C GLU A 243 43.75 14.78 -4.87
N GLN A 244 43.75 15.07 -6.18
CA GLN A 244 43.11 14.22 -7.19
C GLN A 244 43.67 12.80 -7.16
N ASP A 245 45.00 12.64 -7.13
CA ASP A 245 45.64 11.33 -7.03
C ASP A 245 45.30 10.60 -5.73
N LYS A 246 45.23 11.33 -4.60
CA LYS A 246 44.82 10.78 -3.30
C LYS A 246 43.36 10.33 -3.30
N GLN A 247 42.46 11.14 -3.84
CA GLN A 247 41.04 10.78 -3.96
C GLN A 247 40.85 9.63 -4.96
N ARG A 248 41.58 9.62 -6.07
CA ARG A 248 41.62 8.51 -7.04
C ARG A 248 42.09 7.20 -6.40
N ARG A 249 43.11 7.23 -5.54
CA ARG A 249 43.53 6.06 -4.75
C ARG A 249 42.46 5.62 -3.75
N ALA A 250 41.85 6.56 -3.03
CA ALA A 250 40.77 6.26 -2.09
C ALA A 250 39.51 5.69 -2.77
N ILE A 251 39.20 6.15 -3.99
CA ILE A 251 38.17 5.55 -4.86
C ILE A 251 38.57 4.12 -5.21
N GLY A 252 39.83 3.88 -5.60
CA GLY A 252 40.35 2.53 -5.87
C GLY A 252 40.21 1.60 -4.67
N ASP A 253 40.60 2.03 -3.47
CA ASP A 253 40.47 1.25 -2.24
C ASP A 253 39.00 0.95 -1.89
N ALA A 254 38.13 1.95 -1.99
CA ALA A 254 36.69 1.79 -1.74
C ALA A 254 36.02 0.89 -2.81
N GLN A 255 36.49 0.94 -4.05
CA GLN A 255 36.03 0.07 -5.14
C GLN A 255 36.45 -1.38 -4.90
N ILE A 256 37.69 -1.62 -4.45
CA ILE A 256 38.16 -2.95 -4.05
C ILE A 256 37.32 -3.50 -2.88
N GLU A 257 36.98 -2.65 -1.91
CA GLU A 257 36.12 -3.03 -0.78
C GLU A 257 34.68 -3.34 -1.24
N LEU A 258 34.11 -2.53 -2.15
CA LEU A 258 32.80 -2.79 -2.76
C LEU A 258 32.79 -4.10 -3.55
N ASP A 259 33.82 -4.36 -4.34
CA ASP A 259 33.95 -5.59 -5.13
C ASP A 259 34.09 -6.81 -4.21
N ALA A 260 34.83 -6.69 -3.10
CA ALA A 260 34.95 -7.75 -2.09
C ALA A 260 33.61 -8.05 -1.40
N GLN A 261 32.84 -7.03 -1.01
CA GLN A 261 31.50 -7.24 -0.43
C GLN A 261 30.49 -7.76 -1.46
N THR A 262 30.61 -7.35 -2.73
CA THR A 262 29.77 -7.86 -3.82
C THR A 262 30.08 -9.32 -4.12
N ALA A 263 31.36 -9.73 -4.07
CA ALA A 263 31.76 -11.13 -4.17
C ALA A 263 31.23 -11.95 -2.99
N ARG A 264 31.29 -11.41 -1.77
CA ARG A 264 30.72 -12.05 -0.57
C ARG A 264 29.19 -12.21 -0.67
N LEU A 265 28.49 -11.21 -1.20
CA LEU A 265 27.05 -11.30 -1.45
C LEU A 265 26.74 -12.44 -2.44
N ARG A 266 27.48 -12.51 -3.56
CA ARG A 266 27.32 -13.59 -4.56
C ARG A 266 27.61 -14.97 -3.99
N GLU A 267 28.61 -15.10 -3.12
CA GLU A 267 28.93 -16.35 -2.43
C GLU A 267 27.78 -16.78 -1.51
N VAL A 268 27.23 -15.86 -0.72
CA VAL A 268 26.09 -16.14 0.16
C VAL A 268 24.83 -16.47 -0.66
N GLU A 269 24.58 -15.78 -1.77
CA GLU A 269 23.48 -16.10 -2.69
C GLU A 269 23.61 -17.50 -3.30
N ALA A 270 24.82 -17.90 -3.72
CA ALA A 270 25.08 -19.24 -4.22
C ALA A 270 24.89 -20.32 -3.14
N GLN A 271 25.33 -20.07 -1.91
CA GLN A 271 25.10 -20.95 -0.77
C GLN A 271 23.60 -21.07 -0.44
N LEU A 272 22.86 -19.96 -0.50
CA LEU A 272 21.42 -19.92 -0.24
C LEU A 272 20.65 -20.71 -1.30
N GLU A 273 21.05 -20.63 -2.56
CA GLU A 273 20.44 -21.43 -3.63
C GLU A 273 20.75 -22.93 -3.48
N THR A 274 21.97 -23.26 -3.06
CA THR A 274 22.35 -24.65 -2.73
C THR A 274 21.49 -25.19 -1.57
N LEU A 275 21.29 -24.38 -0.52
CA LEU A 275 20.43 -24.72 0.62
C LEU A 275 18.95 -24.83 0.23
N ARG A 276 18.46 -24.02 -0.71
CA ARG A 276 17.10 -24.14 -1.26
C ARG A 276 16.89 -25.47 -1.97
N VAL A 277 17.81 -25.85 -2.86
CA VAL A 277 17.75 -27.15 -3.55
C VAL A 277 17.76 -28.30 -2.54
N ALA A 278 18.65 -28.25 -1.54
CA ALA A 278 18.69 -29.23 -0.47
C ALA A 278 17.37 -29.27 0.33
N HIS A 279 16.82 -28.11 0.69
CA HIS A 279 15.54 -27.99 1.39
C HIS A 279 14.38 -28.59 0.58
N TYR A 280 14.30 -28.32 -0.73
CA TYR A 280 13.30 -28.95 -1.60
C TYR A 280 13.44 -30.46 -1.63
N SER A 281 14.67 -30.98 -1.78
CA SER A 281 14.90 -32.42 -1.77
C SER A 281 14.54 -33.09 -0.44
N ALA A 282 14.81 -32.43 0.70
CA ALA A 282 14.44 -32.91 2.03
C ALA A 282 12.92 -32.83 2.25
N SER A 283 12.25 -31.81 1.70
CA SER A 283 10.79 -31.69 1.72
C SER A 283 10.14 -32.82 0.92
N ASP A 284 10.64 -33.13 -0.27
CA ASP A 284 10.14 -34.25 -1.09
C ASP A 284 10.39 -35.60 -0.38
N ALA A 285 11.57 -35.78 0.23
CA ALA A 285 11.88 -36.97 1.03
C ALA A 285 10.95 -37.12 2.23
N MET A 286 10.61 -36.02 2.92
CA MET A 286 9.65 -36.00 4.03
C MET A 286 8.23 -36.36 3.55
N GLN A 287 7.78 -35.81 2.42
CA GLN A 287 6.48 -36.14 1.84
C GLN A 287 6.42 -37.61 1.40
N GLY A 288 7.49 -38.14 0.80
CA GLY A 288 7.61 -39.56 0.46
C GLY A 288 7.57 -40.47 1.69
N ALA A 289 8.29 -40.11 2.76
CA ALA A 289 8.25 -40.84 4.03
C ALA A 289 6.86 -40.78 4.69
N GLN A 290 6.17 -39.65 4.57
CA GLN A 290 4.81 -39.48 5.09
C GLN A 290 3.79 -40.32 4.29
N GLY A 291 3.93 -40.39 2.96
CA GLY A 291 3.14 -41.29 2.11
C GLY A 291 3.32 -42.76 2.50
N ALA A 292 4.57 -43.20 2.68
CA ALA A 292 4.88 -44.57 3.09
C ALA A 292 4.34 -44.93 4.48
N LEU A 293 4.24 -43.96 5.40
CA LEU A 293 3.59 -44.15 6.71
C LEU A 293 2.07 -44.29 6.57
N TYR A 294 1.43 -43.55 5.66
CA TYR A 294 -0.01 -43.71 5.41
C TYR A 294 -0.35 -45.08 4.82
N GLU A 295 0.46 -45.59 3.89
CA GLU A 295 0.31 -46.95 3.37
C GLU A 295 0.44 -48.00 4.48
N ALA A 296 1.45 -47.88 5.34
CA ALA A 296 1.62 -48.77 6.49
C ALA A 296 0.46 -48.68 7.49
N ASN A 297 -0.09 -47.48 7.73
CA ASN A 297 -1.28 -47.31 8.57
C ASN A 297 -2.53 -47.96 7.96
N ALA A 298 -2.74 -47.83 6.65
CA ALA A 298 -3.85 -48.47 5.96
C ALA A 298 -3.77 -50.00 6.04
N GLU A 299 -2.56 -50.55 5.95
CA GLU A 299 -2.30 -51.98 6.13
C GLU A 299 -2.67 -52.47 7.54
N VAL A 300 -2.22 -51.74 8.57
CA VAL A 300 -2.56 -52.02 9.97
C VAL A 300 -4.07 -51.95 10.20
N SER A 301 -4.74 -50.90 9.72
CA SER A 301 -6.20 -50.77 9.88
C SER A 301 -6.98 -51.86 9.14
N ARG A 302 -6.50 -52.34 7.99
CA ARG A 302 -7.11 -53.46 7.28
C ARG A 302 -7.00 -54.76 8.09
N LEU A 303 -5.82 -55.06 8.62
CA LEU A 303 -5.57 -56.25 9.44
C LEU A 303 -6.32 -56.19 10.78
N GLU A 304 -6.45 -55.02 11.40
CA GLU A 304 -7.28 -54.82 12.61
C GLU A 304 -8.77 -55.07 12.35
N ALA A 305 -9.29 -54.61 11.20
CA ALA A 305 -10.67 -54.87 10.80
C ALA A 305 -10.91 -56.36 10.50
N GLU A 306 -9.95 -57.03 9.87
CA GLU A 306 -9.98 -58.47 9.60
C GLU A 306 -9.96 -59.30 10.91
N ILE A 307 -9.09 -58.94 11.87
CA ILE A 307 -9.06 -59.57 13.20
C ILE A 307 -10.39 -59.36 13.94
N LYS A 308 -10.95 -58.15 13.91
CA LYS A 308 -12.24 -57.87 14.55
C LYS A 308 -13.36 -58.73 13.97
N PHE A 309 -13.42 -58.88 12.64
CA PHE A 309 -14.37 -59.75 11.96
C PHE A 309 -14.19 -61.22 12.33
N ILE A 310 -12.95 -61.71 12.40
CA ILE A 310 -12.62 -63.08 12.82
C ILE A 310 -13.07 -63.33 14.27
N VAL A 311 -12.83 -62.39 15.18
CA VAL A 311 -13.24 -62.49 16.60
C VAL A 311 -14.77 -62.45 16.75
N GLU A 312 -15.46 -61.56 16.04
CA GLU A 312 -16.93 -61.49 16.05
C GLU A 312 -17.57 -62.76 15.46
N SER A 313 -17.02 -63.29 14.36
CA SER A 313 -17.46 -64.56 13.75
C SER A 313 -17.27 -65.73 14.72
N ARG A 314 -16.10 -65.83 15.36
CA ARG A 314 -15.80 -66.83 16.38
C ARG A 314 -16.76 -66.76 17.56
N ASN A 315 -17.01 -65.56 18.11
CA ASN A 315 -17.94 -65.35 19.23
C ASN A 315 -19.39 -65.72 18.87
N ARG A 316 -19.80 -65.42 17.63
CA ARG A 316 -21.11 -65.81 17.10
C ARG A 316 -21.24 -67.34 17.03
N VAL A 317 -20.27 -68.04 16.45
CA VAL A 317 -20.29 -69.52 16.37
C VAL A 317 -20.21 -70.14 17.78
N GLN A 318 -19.42 -69.58 18.70
CA GLN A 318 -19.35 -70.04 20.09
C GLN A 318 -20.68 -69.88 20.85
N SER A 319 -21.37 -68.75 20.68
CA SER A 319 -22.70 -68.54 21.29
C SER A 319 -23.77 -69.45 20.69
N GLN A 320 -23.69 -69.73 19.38
CA GLN A 320 -24.53 -70.72 18.71
C GLN A 320 -24.29 -72.13 19.24
N ILE A 321 -23.03 -72.55 19.44
CA ILE A 321 -22.70 -73.84 20.07
C ILE A 321 -23.26 -73.90 21.48
N ALA A 322 -23.08 -72.86 22.30
CA ALA A 322 -23.59 -72.84 23.68
C ALA A 322 -25.12 -72.98 23.73
N ALA A 323 -25.83 -72.30 22.83
CA ALA A 323 -27.29 -72.42 22.70
C ALA A 323 -27.72 -73.84 22.28
N LEU A 324 -27.03 -74.45 21.31
CA LEU A 324 -27.31 -75.81 20.86
C LEU A 324 -26.98 -76.87 21.94
N VAL A 325 -25.91 -76.68 22.74
CA VAL A 325 -25.59 -77.54 23.90
C VAL A 325 -26.74 -77.48 24.91
N ALA A 326 -27.15 -76.27 25.30
CA ALA A 326 -28.22 -76.09 26.28
C ALA A 326 -29.55 -76.68 25.79
N GLN A 327 -29.85 -76.52 24.51
CA GLN A 327 -31.03 -77.11 23.87
C GLN A 327 -30.95 -78.65 23.85
N GLN A 328 -29.78 -79.23 23.55
CA GLN A 328 -29.57 -80.67 23.59
C GLN A 328 -29.74 -81.25 25.00
N GLU A 329 -29.15 -80.60 26.01
CA GLU A 329 -29.27 -80.99 27.42
C GLU A 329 -30.72 -80.89 27.90
N GLN A 330 -31.45 -79.84 27.49
CA GLN A 330 -32.86 -79.67 27.80
C GLN A 330 -33.70 -80.83 27.25
N TRP A 331 -33.51 -81.23 25.99
CA TRP A 331 -34.22 -82.37 25.41
C TRP A 331 -33.85 -83.70 26.06
N ARG A 332 -32.56 -83.91 26.41
CA ARG A 332 -32.12 -85.12 27.14
C ARG A 332 -32.71 -85.18 28.55
N ALA A 333 -32.76 -84.06 29.26
CA ALA A 333 -33.36 -83.97 30.58
C ALA A 333 -34.88 -84.20 30.52
N GLN A 334 -35.56 -83.70 29.49
CA GLN A 334 -36.97 -83.97 29.26
C GLN A 334 -37.24 -85.45 28.95
N ALA A 335 -36.40 -86.10 28.13
CA ALA A 335 -36.49 -87.52 27.87
C ALA A 335 -36.26 -88.36 29.15
N GLY A 336 -35.23 -88.04 29.93
CA GLY A 336 -34.92 -88.74 31.19
C GLY A 336 -36.02 -88.59 32.25
N LYS A 337 -36.61 -87.40 32.37
CA LYS A 337 -37.74 -87.18 33.28
C LYS A 337 -38.99 -87.93 32.82
N ALA A 338 -39.31 -87.89 31.53
CA ALA A 338 -40.45 -88.62 30.97
C ALA A 338 -40.29 -90.14 31.09
N GLN A 339 -39.06 -90.66 31.06
CA GLN A 339 -38.74 -92.08 31.29
C GLN A 339 -39.02 -92.50 32.75
N GLY A 340 -38.64 -91.68 33.73
CA GLY A 340 -38.95 -91.93 35.14
C GLY A 340 -40.46 -91.88 35.42
N ASP A 341 -41.17 -90.89 34.86
CA ASP A 341 -42.62 -90.77 34.96
C ASP A 341 -43.37 -91.95 34.30
N LEU A 342 -42.74 -92.61 33.33
CA LEU A 342 -43.31 -93.76 32.61
C LEU A 342 -43.30 -95.02 33.48
N GLU A 343 -42.19 -95.29 34.18
CA GLU A 343 -42.04 -96.45 35.07
C GLU A 343 -43.04 -96.37 36.24
N GLU A 344 -43.20 -95.18 36.83
CA GLU A 344 -44.17 -94.94 37.91
C GLU A 344 -45.63 -95.10 37.44
N ALA A 345 -45.93 -94.66 36.21
CA ALA A 345 -47.26 -94.79 35.63
C ALA A 345 -47.62 -96.25 35.27
N GLU A 346 -46.65 -97.09 34.89
CA GLU A 346 -46.85 -98.51 34.59
C GLU A 346 -47.18 -99.31 35.85
N GLU A 347 -46.55 -99.03 36.99
CA GLU A 347 -46.88 -99.66 38.28
C GLU A 347 -48.27 -99.23 38.80
N ALA A 348 -48.60 -97.93 38.69
CA ALA A 348 -49.90 -97.40 39.11
C ALA A 348 -51.08 -97.99 38.31
N ARG A 349 -50.85 -98.30 37.02
CA ARG A 349 -51.86 -98.91 36.15
C ARG A 349 -52.26 -100.31 36.60
N ALA A 350 -51.29 -101.16 36.95
CA ALA A 350 -51.56 -102.54 37.34
C ALA A 350 -52.46 -102.65 38.59
N VAL A 351 -52.29 -101.73 39.55
CA VAL A 351 -53.09 -101.66 40.78
C VAL A 351 -54.51 -101.11 40.51
N ALA A 352 -54.65 -100.21 39.54
CA ALA A 352 -55.93 -99.60 39.20
C ALA A 352 -56.83 -100.56 38.40
N ASP A 353 -56.26 -101.40 37.52
CA ASP A 353 -57.02 -102.38 36.71
C ASP A 353 -57.76 -103.41 37.58
N GLU A 354 -57.15 -103.88 38.68
CA GLU A 354 -57.78 -104.87 39.59
C GLU A 354 -58.96 -104.29 40.39
N LYS A 355 -58.88 -103.00 40.77
CA LYS A 355 -59.95 -102.29 41.48
C LYS A 355 -61.13 -101.91 40.57
N ALA A 356 -60.85 -101.66 39.29
CA ALA A 356 -61.87 -101.28 38.30
C ALA A 356 -62.89 -102.41 38.07
N ALA A 357 -62.41 -103.65 37.94
CA ALA A 357 -63.26 -104.79 37.61
C ALA A 357 -64.33 -105.10 38.67
N LEU A 358 -64.00 -104.96 39.96
CA LEU A 358 -64.93 -105.25 41.06
C LEU A 358 -66.04 -104.20 41.23
N ALA A 359 -65.74 -102.94 40.95
CA ALA A 359 -66.70 -101.86 41.14
C ALA A 359 -67.59 -101.64 39.90
N GLU A 360 -67.13 -102.01 38.70
CA GLU A 360 -67.92 -101.95 37.46
C GLU A 360 -69.18 -102.81 37.48
N ASP A 361 -69.14 -103.99 38.10
CA ASP A 361 -70.30 -104.89 38.20
C ASP A 361 -71.43 -104.29 39.07
N ASP A 362 -71.09 -103.58 40.15
CA ASP A 362 -72.07 -102.96 41.05
C ASP A 362 -72.65 -101.64 40.50
N ALA A 363 -71.85 -100.88 39.75
CA ALA A 363 -72.31 -99.66 39.09
C ALA A 363 -73.23 -99.92 37.89
N ALA A 364 -72.95 -100.95 37.09
CA ALA A 364 -73.71 -101.24 35.87
C ALA A 364 -75.22 -101.41 36.12
N ALA A 365 -75.60 -102.06 37.23
CA ALA A 365 -77.00 -102.31 37.58
C ALA A 365 -77.82 -101.05 37.93
N LYS A 366 -77.18 -99.97 38.41
CA LYS A 366 -77.83 -98.68 38.73
C LYS A 366 -77.59 -97.63 37.65
N HIS A 367 -76.46 -97.70 36.96
CA HIS A 367 -76.12 -96.85 35.83
C HIS A 367 -77.09 -97.01 34.65
N ASP A 368 -77.65 -98.20 34.38
CA ASP A 368 -78.60 -98.38 33.27
C ASP A 368 -79.87 -97.49 33.36
N ALA A 369 -80.14 -96.86 34.51
CA ALA A 369 -81.27 -95.96 34.73
C ALA A 369 -80.93 -94.43 34.75
N LEU A 370 -79.65 -94.01 34.71
CA LEU A 370 -79.21 -92.61 34.90
C LEU A 370 -78.83 -91.76 33.67
N PRO A 371 -78.23 -92.31 32.60
CA PRO A 371 -77.72 -91.55 31.46
C PRO A 371 -78.76 -90.63 30.82
N THR A 372 -80.03 -91.02 30.81
CA THR A 372 -81.15 -90.23 30.27
C THR A 372 -81.44 -88.97 31.08
N LEU A 373 -81.19 -88.98 32.39
CA LEU A 373 -81.41 -87.84 33.29
C LEU A 373 -80.13 -86.99 33.41
N GLU A 374 -78.95 -87.62 33.47
CA GLU A 374 -77.66 -86.93 33.56
C GLU A 374 -77.26 -86.16 32.30
N ALA A 375 -77.59 -86.68 31.12
CA ALA A 375 -77.33 -86.00 29.86
C ALA A 375 -78.02 -84.62 29.82
N ARG A 376 -79.31 -84.58 30.17
CA ARG A 376 -80.11 -83.34 30.12
C ARG A 376 -79.61 -82.23 31.06
N TRP A 377 -78.98 -82.59 32.18
CA TRP A 377 -78.40 -81.61 33.11
C TRP A 377 -76.96 -81.24 32.79
N ARG A 378 -76.12 -82.20 32.33
CA ARG A 378 -74.73 -81.89 31.94
C ARG A 378 -74.74 -80.92 30.78
N ASP A 379 -75.64 -81.12 29.82
CA ASP A 379 -75.82 -80.21 28.68
C ASP A 379 -76.20 -78.80 29.17
N ALA A 380 -77.11 -78.68 30.14
CA ALA A 380 -77.52 -77.40 30.70
C ALA A 380 -76.46 -76.72 31.60
N GLN A 381 -75.71 -77.47 32.43
CA GLN A 381 -74.66 -76.91 33.30
C GLN A 381 -73.43 -76.43 32.51
N THR A 382 -73.02 -77.24 31.53
CA THR A 382 -71.85 -76.93 30.69
C THR A 382 -72.14 -75.69 29.85
N GLY A 383 -73.34 -75.59 29.28
CA GLY A 383 -73.79 -74.38 28.59
C GLY A 383 -73.74 -73.12 29.46
N LEU A 384 -74.10 -73.21 30.74
CA LEU A 384 -74.15 -72.06 31.65
C LEU A 384 -72.75 -71.59 32.11
N ASN A 385 -71.85 -72.54 32.41
CA ASN A 385 -70.47 -72.22 32.77
C ASN A 385 -69.64 -71.72 31.57
N ASP A 386 -69.86 -72.27 30.38
CA ASP A 386 -69.23 -71.80 29.15
C ASP A 386 -69.64 -70.35 28.85
N GLU A 387 -70.93 -70.02 28.97
CA GLU A 387 -71.43 -68.66 28.77
C GLU A 387 -70.86 -67.67 29.83
N ARG A 388 -70.74 -68.08 31.10
CA ARG A 388 -70.10 -67.25 32.15
C ARG A 388 -68.61 -67.00 31.88
N GLY A 389 -67.88 -68.02 31.44
CA GLY A 389 -66.48 -67.90 31.05
C GLY A 389 -66.29 -66.95 29.86
N ARG A 390 -67.19 -67.03 28.88
CA ARG A 390 -67.20 -66.14 27.70
C ARG A 390 -67.50 -64.70 28.08
N ILE A 391 -68.47 -64.44 28.96
CA ILE A 391 -68.76 -63.10 29.49
C ILE A 391 -67.51 -62.47 30.13
N ALA A 392 -66.83 -63.18 31.02
CA ALA A 392 -65.63 -62.67 31.70
C ALA A 392 -64.45 -62.39 30.74
N GLN A 393 -64.29 -63.24 29.71
CA GLN A 393 -63.28 -63.03 28.67
C GLN A 393 -63.59 -61.79 27.82
N THR A 394 -64.85 -61.59 27.42
CA THR A 394 -65.28 -60.44 26.63
C THR A 394 -65.17 -59.13 27.41
N GLU A 395 -65.50 -59.11 28.71
CA GLU A 395 -65.29 -57.93 29.57
C GLU A 395 -63.81 -57.54 29.71
N GLN A 396 -62.91 -58.52 29.78
CA GLN A 396 -61.47 -58.26 29.86
C GLN A 396 -60.91 -57.76 28.52
N ALA A 397 -61.40 -58.30 27.40
CA ALA A 397 -61.09 -57.78 26.06
C ALA A 397 -61.54 -56.32 25.88
N LEU A 398 -62.74 -55.98 26.38
CA LEU A 398 -63.28 -54.61 26.31
C LEU A 398 -62.40 -53.58 27.06
N LYS A 399 -61.90 -53.95 28.25
CA LYS A 399 -60.97 -53.11 29.03
C LYS A 399 -59.62 -52.91 28.35
N LEU A 400 -59.14 -53.93 27.65
CA LEU A 400 -57.89 -53.88 26.90
C LEU A 400 -58.03 -52.92 25.70
N GLU A 401 -59.10 -53.04 24.91
CA GLU A 401 -59.35 -52.17 23.76
C GLU A 401 -59.54 -50.70 24.18
N ALA A 402 -60.23 -50.43 25.29
CA ALA A 402 -60.35 -49.07 25.84
C ALA A 402 -59.01 -48.48 26.33
N ALA A 403 -58.03 -49.31 26.67
CA ALA A 403 -56.67 -48.87 26.99
C ALA A 403 -55.84 -48.59 25.74
N HIS A 404 -55.97 -49.42 24.69
CA HIS A 404 -55.34 -49.20 23.39
C HIS A 404 -55.81 -47.89 22.73
N GLN A 405 -57.13 -47.63 22.73
CA GLN A 405 -57.69 -46.39 22.17
C GLN A 405 -57.13 -45.12 22.85
N ARG A 406 -57.07 -45.11 24.19
CA ARG A 406 -56.50 -43.98 24.96
C ARG A 406 -55.02 -43.75 24.70
N ASN A 407 -54.25 -44.81 24.48
CA ASN A 407 -52.82 -44.71 24.16
C ASN A 407 -52.62 -44.13 22.75
N ALA A 408 -53.36 -44.63 21.76
CA ALA A 408 -53.32 -44.14 20.39
C ALA A 408 -53.67 -42.63 20.30
N ASP A 409 -54.70 -42.18 21.04
CA ASP A 409 -55.09 -40.77 21.11
C ASP A 409 -53.97 -39.86 21.68
N GLN A 410 -53.27 -40.31 22.73
CA GLN A 410 -52.16 -39.56 23.31
C GLN A 410 -50.97 -39.44 22.35
N GLN A 411 -50.63 -40.52 21.64
CA GLN A 411 -49.56 -40.51 20.65
C GLN A 411 -49.90 -39.61 19.45
N LEU A 412 -51.16 -39.66 18.99
CA LEU A 412 -51.65 -38.81 17.90
C LEU A 412 -51.49 -37.32 18.22
N GLN A 413 -51.85 -36.92 19.44
CA GLN A 413 -51.75 -35.52 19.89
C GLN A 413 -50.29 -35.03 19.92
N GLN A 414 -49.35 -35.89 20.35
CA GLN A 414 -47.92 -35.56 20.38
C GLN A 414 -47.35 -35.40 18.97
N LEU A 415 -47.69 -36.32 18.05
CA LEU A 415 -47.23 -36.26 16.65
C LEU A 415 -47.79 -35.02 15.92
N GLN A 416 -49.06 -34.67 16.13
CA GLN A 416 -49.68 -33.48 15.56
C GLN A 416 -49.02 -32.18 16.03
N GLN A 417 -48.68 -32.07 17.31
CA GLN A 417 -47.94 -30.90 17.83
C GLN A 417 -46.54 -30.79 17.22
N ARG A 418 -45.85 -31.91 17.01
CA ARG A 418 -44.53 -31.93 16.39
C ARG A 418 -44.59 -31.54 14.90
N HIS A 419 -45.58 -32.06 14.18
CA HIS A 419 -45.85 -31.72 12.78
C HIS A 419 -46.09 -30.20 12.59
N GLU A 420 -46.90 -29.58 13.45
CA GLU A 420 -47.20 -28.14 13.33
C GLU A 420 -45.98 -27.25 13.65
N ARG A 421 -45.10 -27.68 14.56
CA ARG A 421 -43.83 -26.98 14.84
C ARG A 421 -42.89 -26.99 13.64
N LEU A 422 -42.68 -28.17 13.04
CA LEU A 422 -41.81 -28.32 11.86
C LEU A 422 -42.36 -27.56 10.65
N LYS A 423 -43.68 -27.51 10.48
CA LYS A 423 -44.33 -26.71 9.44
C LYS A 423 -44.13 -25.20 9.63
N THR A 424 -44.16 -24.74 10.88
CA THR A 424 -43.88 -23.32 11.22
C THR A 424 -42.40 -22.99 10.98
N GLU A 425 -41.50 -23.90 11.34
CA GLU A 425 -40.06 -23.77 11.07
C GLU A 425 -39.76 -23.73 9.57
N ALA A 426 -40.43 -24.56 8.76
CA ALA A 426 -40.34 -24.53 7.30
C ALA A 426 -40.76 -23.18 6.71
N GLY A 427 -41.80 -22.55 7.27
CA GLY A 427 -42.28 -21.23 6.84
C GLY A 427 -41.40 -20.05 7.28
N GLY A 428 -40.51 -20.24 8.26
CA GLY A 428 -39.60 -19.23 8.79
C GLY A 428 -38.18 -19.27 8.22
N LEU A 429 -37.88 -20.22 7.33
CA LEU A 429 -36.59 -20.32 6.64
C LEU A 429 -36.54 -19.32 5.46
N ASP A 430 -35.70 -18.29 5.57
CA ASP A 430 -35.45 -17.34 4.48
C ASP A 430 -34.71 -18.02 3.33
N ALA A 431 -35.32 -18.04 2.14
CA ALA A 431 -34.73 -18.59 0.94
C ALA A 431 -33.68 -17.63 0.34
N PRO A 432 -32.41 -18.02 0.22
CA PRO A 432 -31.40 -17.21 -0.46
C PRO A 432 -31.67 -17.13 -1.97
N ASP A 433 -31.40 -15.97 -2.57
CA ASP A 433 -31.69 -15.68 -3.99
C ASP A 433 -30.75 -16.46 -4.92
N GLU A 434 -31.29 -17.50 -5.56
CA GLU A 434 -30.59 -18.35 -6.52
C GLU A 434 -30.21 -17.61 -7.81
N ALA A 435 -31.03 -16.64 -8.24
CA ALA A 435 -30.75 -15.84 -9.43
C ALA A 435 -29.54 -14.91 -9.19
N GLN A 436 -29.40 -14.40 -7.96
CA GLN A 436 -28.22 -13.64 -7.56
C GLN A 436 -26.94 -14.49 -7.53
N LEU A 437 -27.04 -15.76 -7.10
CA LEU A 437 -25.90 -16.68 -7.10
C LEU A 437 -25.42 -16.98 -8.53
N GLU A 438 -26.33 -17.25 -9.45
CA GLU A 438 -25.98 -17.47 -10.85
C GLU A 438 -25.44 -16.19 -11.53
N ALA A 439 -25.99 -15.02 -11.21
CA ALA A 439 -25.45 -13.75 -11.68
C ALA A 439 -23.99 -13.53 -11.20
N LEU A 440 -23.69 -13.84 -9.93
CA LEU A 440 -22.34 -13.73 -9.38
C LEU A 440 -21.38 -14.76 -9.98
N ARG A 441 -21.85 -15.99 -10.27
CA ARG A 441 -21.06 -17.01 -10.98
C ARG A 441 -20.69 -16.59 -12.40
N MET A 442 -21.63 -16.00 -13.14
CA MET A 442 -21.38 -15.47 -14.47
C MET A 442 -20.38 -14.30 -14.44
N GLN A 443 -20.54 -13.36 -13.49
CA GLN A 443 -19.58 -12.26 -13.31
C GLN A 443 -18.19 -12.77 -12.92
N LEU A 444 -18.12 -13.82 -12.09
CA LEU A 444 -16.86 -14.43 -11.71
C LEU A 444 -16.15 -15.04 -12.94
N ALA A 445 -16.86 -15.82 -13.75
CA ALA A 445 -16.30 -16.43 -14.96
C ALA A 445 -15.79 -15.38 -15.96
N GLU A 446 -16.55 -14.30 -16.19
CA GLU A 446 -16.14 -13.18 -17.03
C GLU A 446 -14.84 -12.53 -16.52
N HIS A 447 -14.74 -12.28 -15.21
CA HIS A 447 -13.55 -11.66 -14.63
C HIS A 447 -12.35 -12.60 -14.53
N GLU A 448 -12.57 -13.92 -14.42
CA GLU A 448 -11.50 -14.93 -14.50
C GLU A 448 -10.88 -14.97 -15.91
N GLU A 449 -11.69 -14.82 -16.97
CA GLU A 449 -11.20 -14.69 -18.34
C GLU A 449 -10.39 -13.39 -18.54
N MET A 450 -10.90 -12.25 -18.03
CA MET A 450 -10.16 -10.98 -18.03
C MET A 450 -8.82 -11.08 -17.27
N LEU A 451 -8.79 -11.83 -16.16
CA LEU A 451 -7.56 -12.07 -15.40
C LEU A 451 -6.56 -12.91 -16.21
N ALA A 452 -7.02 -13.97 -16.87
CA ALA A 452 -6.18 -14.81 -17.72
C ALA A 452 -5.56 -14.00 -18.87
N GLU A 453 -6.33 -13.13 -19.53
CA GLU A 453 -5.81 -12.21 -20.55
C GLU A 453 -4.77 -11.24 -19.99
N ALA A 454 -5.04 -10.62 -18.84
CA ALA A 454 -4.12 -9.66 -18.22
C ALA A 454 -2.81 -10.34 -17.78
N GLN A 455 -2.88 -11.58 -17.28
CA GLN A 455 -1.71 -12.38 -16.92
C GLN A 455 -0.89 -12.80 -18.15
N ALA A 456 -1.54 -13.16 -19.26
CA ALA A 456 -0.85 -13.47 -20.51
C ALA A 456 -0.09 -12.26 -21.07
N ARG A 457 -0.72 -11.07 -21.07
CA ARG A 457 -0.05 -9.81 -21.45
C ARG A 457 1.09 -9.46 -20.50
N LEU A 458 0.93 -9.75 -19.21
CA LEU A 458 1.99 -9.51 -18.21
C LEU A 458 3.21 -10.39 -18.48
N ALA A 459 3.00 -11.67 -18.78
CA ALA A 459 4.08 -12.60 -19.11
C ALA A 459 4.83 -12.16 -20.37
N ASP A 460 4.11 -11.77 -21.44
CA ASP A 460 4.72 -11.29 -22.68
C ASP A 460 5.56 -10.00 -22.47
N ALA A 461 5.04 -9.05 -21.67
CA ALA A 461 5.76 -7.84 -21.31
C ALA A 461 7.00 -8.13 -20.43
N GLN A 462 6.93 -9.10 -19.52
CA GLN A 462 8.04 -9.55 -18.68
C GLN A 462 9.15 -10.23 -19.49
N GLU A 463 8.82 -10.93 -20.57
CA GLU A 463 9.79 -11.55 -21.48
C GLU A 463 10.40 -10.52 -22.45
N THR A 464 9.61 -9.55 -22.92
CA THR A 464 10.06 -8.55 -23.89
C THR A 464 11.06 -7.54 -23.30
N LEU A 465 10.87 -7.12 -22.05
CA LEU A 465 11.73 -6.11 -21.40
C LEU A 465 13.22 -6.49 -21.33
N PRO A 466 13.64 -7.69 -20.87
CA PRO A 466 15.04 -8.08 -20.83
C PRO A 466 15.68 -8.17 -22.22
N ARG A 467 14.91 -8.55 -23.25
CA ARG A 467 15.39 -8.53 -24.65
C ARG A 467 15.71 -7.10 -25.09
N LEU A 468 14.82 -6.15 -24.84
CA LEU A 468 15.04 -4.74 -25.18
C LEU A 468 16.16 -4.10 -24.35
N ASP A 469 16.35 -4.49 -23.09
CA ASP A 469 17.50 -4.02 -22.30
C ASP A 469 18.83 -4.54 -22.85
N ALA A 470 18.88 -5.79 -23.33
CA ALA A 470 20.06 -6.33 -24.00
C ALA A 470 20.37 -5.58 -25.31
N GLU A 471 19.35 -5.30 -26.13
CA GLU A 471 19.49 -4.50 -27.36
C GLU A 471 19.99 -3.07 -27.06
N ARG A 472 19.47 -2.44 -25.99
CA ARG A 472 19.89 -1.13 -25.50
C ARG A 472 21.35 -1.10 -25.06
N ARG A 473 21.79 -2.09 -24.27
CA ARG A 473 23.19 -2.21 -23.82
C ARG A 473 24.14 -2.37 -25.01
N ALA A 474 23.81 -3.28 -25.94
CA ALA A 474 24.63 -3.50 -27.14
C ALA A 474 24.74 -2.22 -28.01
N ALA A 475 23.65 -1.46 -28.16
CA ALA A 475 23.68 -0.21 -28.88
C ALA A 475 24.55 0.85 -28.18
N HIS A 476 24.53 0.90 -26.85
CA HIS A 476 25.34 1.85 -26.06
C HIS A 476 26.83 1.51 -26.09
N GLU A 477 27.18 0.22 -25.99
CA GLU A 477 28.56 -0.27 -26.16
C GLU A 477 29.12 0.11 -27.54
N ARG A 478 28.29 -0.01 -28.59
CA ARG A 478 28.68 0.40 -29.94
C ARG A 478 28.94 1.91 -30.04
N VAL A 479 28.12 2.75 -29.41
CA VAL A 479 28.37 4.20 -29.34
C VAL A 479 29.71 4.52 -28.68
N GLN A 480 30.04 3.83 -27.59
CA GLN A 480 31.32 4.02 -26.90
C GLN A 480 32.51 3.59 -27.77
N ALA A 481 32.42 2.44 -28.43
CA ALA A 481 33.47 1.94 -29.32
C ALA A 481 33.73 2.89 -30.50
N GLU A 482 32.67 3.34 -31.18
CA GLU A 482 32.77 4.26 -32.32
C GLU A 482 33.30 5.64 -31.90
N SER A 483 32.84 6.15 -30.74
CA SER A 483 33.33 7.42 -30.20
C SER A 483 34.79 7.36 -29.81
N ALA A 484 35.26 6.26 -29.20
CA ALA A 484 36.67 6.08 -28.85
C ALA A 484 37.58 6.07 -30.09
N GLN A 485 37.13 5.43 -31.18
CA GLN A 485 37.87 5.41 -32.45
C GLN A 485 37.97 6.81 -33.08
N ILE A 486 36.91 7.63 -33.02
CA ILE A 486 36.95 9.02 -33.48
C ILE A 486 38.00 9.83 -32.70
N HIS A 487 37.96 9.77 -31.36
CA HIS A 487 38.90 10.53 -30.53
C HIS A 487 40.35 10.14 -30.81
N GLN A 488 40.62 8.85 -31.05
CA GLN A 488 41.96 8.38 -31.41
C GLN A 488 42.43 8.94 -32.76
N LEU A 489 41.55 8.97 -33.77
CA LEU A 489 41.88 9.52 -35.09
C LEU A 489 42.05 11.04 -35.05
N GLU A 490 41.21 11.76 -34.30
CA GLU A 490 41.29 13.21 -34.11
C GLU A 490 42.55 13.62 -33.36
N ALA A 491 42.93 12.91 -32.30
CA ALA A 491 44.18 13.15 -31.57
C ALA A 491 45.41 12.96 -32.48
N ARG A 492 45.43 11.91 -33.31
CA ARG A 492 46.50 11.67 -34.29
C ARG A 492 46.54 12.77 -35.36
N LEU A 493 45.38 13.19 -35.86
CA LEU A 493 45.27 14.27 -36.84
C LEU A 493 45.77 15.61 -36.27
N ALA A 494 45.38 15.94 -35.03
CA ALA A 494 45.80 17.17 -34.36
C ALA A 494 47.32 17.18 -34.14
N ALA A 495 47.90 16.08 -33.65
CA ALA A 495 49.33 15.95 -33.45
C ALA A 495 50.13 16.14 -34.75
N LEU A 496 49.68 15.54 -35.87
CA LEU A 496 50.34 15.68 -37.16
C LEU A 496 50.20 17.10 -37.76
N LYS A 497 49.02 17.72 -37.63
CA LYS A 497 48.80 19.12 -38.05
C LYS A 497 49.70 20.09 -37.28
N GLN A 498 49.74 19.97 -35.96
CA GLN A 498 50.56 20.83 -35.11
C GLN A 498 52.06 20.67 -35.44
N LEU A 499 52.52 19.44 -35.66
CA LEU A 499 53.91 19.17 -36.05
C LEU A 499 54.25 19.75 -37.44
N GLN A 500 53.30 19.77 -38.37
CA GLN A 500 53.48 20.37 -39.70
C GLN A 500 53.37 21.90 -39.69
N GLU A 501 52.61 22.49 -38.78
CA GLU A 501 52.56 23.94 -38.54
C GLU A 501 53.86 24.44 -37.91
N ASN A 502 54.37 23.78 -36.86
CA ASN A 502 55.62 24.17 -36.20
C ASN A 502 56.82 24.20 -37.16
N VAL A 503 56.91 23.24 -38.08
CA VAL A 503 57.93 23.22 -39.14
C VAL A 503 57.78 24.38 -40.15
N GLN A 504 56.56 24.91 -40.34
CA GLN A 504 56.32 26.08 -41.18
C GLN A 504 56.67 27.41 -40.47
N THR A 505 56.47 27.50 -39.15
CA THR A 505 56.66 28.74 -38.37
C THR A 505 58.07 28.95 -37.81
N GLU A 506 58.91 27.92 -37.68
CA GLU A 506 60.28 28.04 -37.14
C GLU A 506 61.28 28.78 -38.07
N GLY A 507 60.89 29.15 -39.28
CA GLY A 507 61.75 29.92 -40.19
C GLY A 507 61.73 31.43 -39.89
N LYS A 508 62.91 32.05 -39.75
CA LYS A 508 63.13 33.53 -39.79
C LYS A 508 62.59 34.24 -41.04
N ILE A 509 61.91 33.52 -41.94
CA ILE A 509 61.47 33.93 -43.27
C ILE A 509 60.08 34.57 -43.28
N GLN A 510 59.19 34.25 -42.33
CA GLN A 510 57.80 34.76 -42.36
C GLN A 510 57.72 36.30 -42.24
N PRO A 511 58.44 36.97 -41.32
CA PRO A 511 58.45 38.44 -41.26
C PRO A 511 59.02 39.11 -42.52
N TRP A 512 59.95 38.45 -43.22
CA TRP A 512 60.51 38.94 -44.48
C TRP A 512 59.50 38.80 -45.64
N LEU A 513 58.71 37.71 -45.65
CA LEU A 513 57.64 37.51 -46.63
C LEU A 513 56.50 38.51 -46.45
N ASP A 514 56.11 38.80 -45.21
CA ASP A 514 55.07 39.78 -44.91
C ASP A 514 55.53 41.20 -45.27
N LYS A 515 56.80 41.54 -45.01
CA LYS A 515 57.42 42.84 -45.40
C LYS A 515 57.37 43.11 -46.91
N HIS A 516 57.49 42.06 -47.73
CA HIS A 516 57.47 42.16 -49.20
C HIS A 516 56.11 41.75 -49.81
N GLU A 517 55.06 41.59 -49.00
CA GLU A 517 53.70 41.18 -49.41
C GLU A 517 53.60 39.80 -50.08
N LEU A 518 54.58 38.92 -49.85
CA LEU A 518 54.67 37.58 -50.43
C LEU A 518 54.11 36.48 -49.52
N GLY A 519 53.70 36.81 -48.29
CA GLY A 519 53.23 35.85 -47.28
C GLY A 519 51.97 35.06 -47.66
N ALA A 520 51.13 35.61 -48.54
CA ALA A 520 49.87 34.99 -48.97
C ALA A 520 50.02 34.00 -50.15
N LEU A 521 51.21 33.92 -50.79
CA LEU A 521 51.41 33.07 -51.95
C LEU A 521 51.59 31.59 -51.55
N PRO A 522 50.88 30.65 -52.20
CA PRO A 522 50.99 29.23 -51.87
C PRO A 522 52.35 28.67 -52.26
N ARG A 523 52.91 27.85 -51.37
CA ARG A 523 54.15 27.08 -51.62
C ARG A 523 53.91 25.98 -52.65
N LEU A 524 54.93 25.69 -53.47
CA LEU A 524 54.84 24.68 -54.53
C LEU A 524 54.41 23.30 -54.01
N TRP A 525 54.95 22.82 -52.89
CA TRP A 525 54.62 21.50 -52.35
C TRP A 525 53.12 21.28 -52.05
N LYS A 526 52.34 22.34 -51.79
CA LYS A 526 50.87 22.24 -51.59
C LYS A 526 50.12 21.90 -52.88
N LYS A 527 50.75 22.07 -54.05
CA LYS A 527 50.19 21.79 -55.37
C LYS A 527 50.66 20.44 -55.94
N LEU A 528 51.52 19.70 -55.23
CA LEU A 528 52.13 18.46 -55.73
C LEU A 528 51.55 17.23 -55.05
N HIS A 529 51.13 16.25 -55.86
CA HIS A 529 50.69 14.95 -55.37
C HIS A 529 51.59 13.87 -55.96
N VAL A 530 52.21 13.06 -55.11
CA VAL A 530 53.21 12.05 -55.51
C VAL A 530 52.65 10.65 -55.26
N GLU A 531 53.09 9.69 -56.06
CA GLU A 531 52.85 8.27 -55.79
C GLU A 531 53.54 7.81 -54.50
N ALA A 532 52.85 7.01 -53.69
CA ALA A 532 53.28 6.65 -52.34
C ALA A 532 54.65 5.95 -52.31
N GLY A 533 55.53 6.38 -51.40
CA GLY A 533 56.88 5.85 -51.21
C GLY A 533 57.97 6.49 -52.09
N TRP A 534 57.61 7.50 -52.90
CA TRP A 534 58.54 8.29 -53.73
C TRP A 534 58.66 9.74 -53.28
N GLU A 535 58.03 10.11 -52.16
CA GLU A 535 58.02 11.46 -51.60
C GLU A 535 59.45 11.90 -51.26
N THR A 536 60.21 11.04 -50.56
CA THR A 536 61.62 11.30 -50.21
C THR A 536 62.51 11.46 -51.45
N ALA A 537 62.22 10.73 -52.53
CA ALA A 537 62.94 10.85 -53.79
C ALA A 537 62.67 12.19 -54.47
N LEU A 538 61.42 12.66 -54.47
CA LEU A 538 61.07 13.97 -55.01
C LEU A 538 61.63 15.10 -54.13
N GLU A 539 61.58 14.94 -52.80
CA GLU A 539 62.11 15.90 -51.84
C GLU A 539 63.62 16.11 -52.02
N ALA A 540 64.37 15.02 -52.18
CA ALA A 540 65.82 15.03 -52.36
C ALA A 540 66.28 15.76 -53.64
N VAL A 541 65.45 15.72 -54.68
CA VAL A 541 65.74 16.32 -56.00
C VAL A 541 65.29 17.79 -56.06
N LEU A 542 64.10 18.13 -55.56
CA LEU A 542 63.59 19.50 -55.62
C LEU A 542 64.19 20.42 -54.55
N ARG A 543 64.55 19.89 -53.36
CA ARG A 543 65.18 20.65 -52.25
C ARG A 543 64.51 22.00 -51.98
N GLU A 544 65.24 23.11 -52.06
CA GLU A 544 64.72 24.45 -51.79
C GLU A 544 63.57 24.85 -52.73
N ARG A 545 63.47 24.19 -53.89
CA ARG A 545 62.39 24.41 -54.86
C ARG A 545 61.03 23.85 -54.39
N LEU A 546 60.98 22.94 -53.41
CA LEU A 546 59.71 22.47 -52.81
C LEU A 546 58.92 23.61 -52.18
N ALA A 547 59.62 24.56 -51.56
CA ALA A 547 59.02 25.73 -50.93
C ALA A 547 58.93 26.93 -51.90
N ALA A 548 59.10 26.72 -53.21
CA ALA A 548 59.11 27.81 -54.18
C ALA A 548 57.77 28.53 -54.24
N LEU A 549 57.84 29.85 -54.46
CA LEU A 549 56.67 30.72 -54.60
C LEU A 549 56.43 31.06 -56.07
N GLU A 550 55.16 31.06 -56.46
CA GLU A 550 54.74 31.42 -57.81
C GLU A 550 54.70 32.95 -57.96
N VAL A 551 55.39 33.48 -58.96
CA VAL A 551 55.39 34.91 -59.31
C VAL A 551 55.00 35.09 -60.77
N SER A 552 54.32 36.20 -61.07
CA SER A 552 53.88 36.51 -62.44
C SER A 552 55.03 36.93 -63.35
N ASN A 553 56.12 37.48 -62.80
CA ASN A 553 57.33 37.84 -63.54
C ASN A 553 58.60 37.61 -62.71
N LEU A 554 59.54 36.82 -63.23
CA LEU A 554 60.82 36.54 -62.59
C LEU A 554 61.73 37.76 -62.48
N ASP A 555 61.56 38.78 -63.33
CA ASP A 555 62.34 40.03 -63.25
C ASP A 555 62.09 40.79 -61.94
N TRP A 556 60.95 40.58 -61.27
CA TRP A 556 60.65 41.19 -59.97
C TRP A 556 61.60 40.73 -58.87
N VAL A 557 62.19 39.53 -59.02
CA VAL A 557 63.16 39.00 -58.04
C VAL A 557 64.43 39.86 -57.99
N LYS A 558 64.74 40.65 -59.03
CA LYS A 558 65.88 41.59 -59.03
C LYS A 558 65.79 42.63 -57.92
N ALA A 559 64.58 43.05 -57.52
CA ALA A 559 64.36 44.01 -56.44
C ALA A 559 64.80 43.45 -55.06
N PHE A 560 64.78 42.13 -54.89
CA PHE A 560 65.16 41.44 -53.65
C PHE A 560 66.67 41.21 -53.52
N ALA A 561 67.47 41.54 -54.55
CA ALA A 561 68.93 41.37 -54.50
C ALA A 561 69.61 42.27 -53.45
N THR A 562 68.99 43.41 -53.12
CA THR A 562 69.46 44.37 -52.11
C THR A 562 69.01 44.04 -50.68
N ASP A 563 68.01 43.17 -50.50
CA ASP A 563 67.46 42.75 -49.20
C ASP A 563 67.19 41.23 -49.23
N ALA A 564 68.27 40.44 -49.19
CA ALA A 564 68.22 39.00 -49.41
C ALA A 564 67.45 38.25 -48.29
N PRO A 565 66.71 37.17 -48.62
CA PRO A 565 65.94 36.43 -47.63
C PRO A 565 66.85 35.72 -46.62
N PRO A 566 66.43 35.63 -45.33
CA PRO A 566 67.23 35.03 -44.25
C PRO A 566 67.30 33.50 -44.30
N ALA A 567 66.63 32.86 -45.27
CA ALA A 567 66.64 31.43 -45.52
C ALA A 567 66.56 31.16 -47.04
N LYS A 568 66.88 29.92 -47.45
CA LYS A 568 66.89 29.55 -48.87
C LYS A 568 65.46 29.58 -49.44
N LEU A 569 65.26 30.37 -50.49
CA LEU A 569 63.95 30.58 -51.12
C LEU A 569 64.10 30.51 -52.64
N ALA A 570 63.13 29.89 -53.30
CA ALA A 570 63.05 29.81 -54.75
C ALA A 570 61.76 30.47 -55.26
N PHE A 571 61.81 30.99 -56.49
CA PHE A 571 60.66 31.56 -57.18
C PHE A 571 60.51 30.88 -58.54
N TYR A 572 59.28 30.73 -59.01
CA TYR A 572 58.99 30.23 -60.36
C TYR A 572 57.89 31.06 -61.01
N ALA A 573 57.93 31.15 -62.34
CA ALA A 573 56.84 31.68 -63.14
C ALA A 573 56.47 30.61 -64.18
N PRO A 574 55.19 30.20 -64.28
CA PRO A 574 54.79 29.21 -65.28
C PRO A 574 54.92 29.80 -66.69
N PRO A 575 55.69 29.18 -67.61
CA PRO A 575 55.74 29.63 -68.99
C PRO A 575 54.43 29.28 -69.72
N PRO A 576 54.06 30.02 -70.78
CA PRO A 576 52.95 29.62 -71.64
C PRO A 576 53.30 28.31 -72.35
N ALA A 577 52.70 27.22 -71.90
CA ALA A 577 52.74 25.85 -72.46
C ALA A 577 54.06 25.43 -73.15
N GLY A 578 54.97 24.81 -72.41
CA GLY A 578 56.18 24.20 -72.97
C GLY A 578 55.88 22.89 -73.74
N GLU A 579 56.61 22.65 -74.83
CA GLU A 579 56.56 21.37 -75.56
C GLU A 579 57.00 20.20 -74.65
N PRO A 580 56.32 19.03 -74.73
CA PRO A 580 56.75 17.85 -73.99
C PRO A 580 58.08 17.31 -74.55
N LEU A 581 59.09 17.22 -73.68
CA LEU A 581 60.35 16.56 -74.02
C LEU A 581 60.11 15.06 -74.24
N ALA A 582 60.45 14.54 -75.42
CA ALA A 582 60.49 13.11 -75.68
C ALA A 582 61.61 12.48 -74.83
N ALA A 583 61.25 11.56 -73.93
CA ALA A 583 62.22 10.85 -73.10
C ALA A 583 63.24 10.12 -74.00
N PRO A 584 64.55 10.37 -73.86
CA PRO A 584 65.55 9.67 -74.65
C PRO A 584 65.74 8.25 -74.05
N GLY A 585 65.07 7.26 -74.64
CA GLY A 585 65.29 5.84 -74.33
C GLY A 585 64.38 5.22 -73.27
N ALA A 586 64.59 3.93 -72.99
CA ALA A 586 63.73 3.05 -72.18
C ALA A 586 63.71 3.33 -70.66
N GLN A 587 64.01 4.56 -70.22
CA GLN A 587 64.10 4.94 -68.80
C GLN A 587 62.90 5.80 -68.38
N ARG A 588 62.30 5.47 -67.22
CA ARG A 588 61.09 6.15 -66.71
C ARG A 588 61.49 7.45 -65.97
N PRO A 589 60.97 8.64 -66.36
CA PRO A 589 61.28 9.90 -65.69
C PRO A 589 60.56 10.01 -64.33
N LEU A 590 61.19 10.68 -63.37
CA LEU A 590 60.63 10.94 -62.02
C LEU A 590 59.29 11.68 -62.10
N LEU A 591 59.15 12.60 -63.06
CA LEU A 591 57.92 13.37 -63.29
C LEU A 591 56.69 12.49 -63.55
N SER A 592 56.87 11.25 -64.04
CA SER A 592 55.75 10.33 -64.26
C SER A 592 55.06 9.84 -62.98
N LEU A 593 55.68 10.06 -61.81
CA LEU A 593 55.16 9.71 -60.49
C LEU A 593 54.46 10.89 -59.79
N VAL A 594 54.43 12.07 -60.41
CA VAL A 594 53.79 13.27 -59.87
C VAL A 594 52.52 13.57 -60.66
N ARG A 595 51.38 13.67 -59.97
CA ARG A 595 50.10 14.09 -60.54
C ARG A 595 50.01 15.62 -60.50
N ILE A 596 49.89 16.23 -61.68
CA ILE A 596 49.86 17.68 -61.88
C ILE A 596 48.71 18.00 -62.83
N ASP A 597 47.74 18.78 -62.35
CA ASP A 597 46.56 19.18 -63.12
C ASP A 597 46.78 20.51 -63.89
N ASP A 598 47.78 21.31 -63.50
CA ASP A 598 48.13 22.60 -64.11
C ASP A 598 49.20 22.44 -65.22
N ALA A 599 48.86 22.84 -66.44
CA ALA A 599 49.75 22.73 -67.60
C ALA A 599 50.99 23.62 -67.52
N GLY A 600 50.90 24.80 -66.91
CA GLY A 600 52.02 25.72 -66.69
C GLY A 600 52.97 25.16 -65.64
N LEU A 601 52.43 24.60 -64.55
CA LEU A 601 53.24 23.95 -63.52
C LEU A 601 53.93 22.67 -64.03
N ARG A 602 53.25 21.92 -64.89
CA ARG A 602 53.83 20.75 -65.56
C ARG A 602 55.01 21.13 -66.43
N ALA A 603 54.97 22.26 -67.12
CA ALA A 603 56.10 22.76 -67.91
C ALA A 603 57.31 23.14 -67.03
N VAL A 604 57.07 23.80 -65.89
CA VAL A 604 58.13 24.13 -64.90
C VAL A 604 58.78 22.87 -64.32
N LEU A 605 57.97 21.89 -63.93
CA LEU A 605 58.50 20.63 -63.41
C LEU A 605 59.16 19.77 -64.49
N ASN A 606 58.74 19.89 -65.75
CA ASN A 606 59.43 19.26 -66.86
C ASN A 606 60.83 19.87 -67.10
N ASP A 607 60.98 21.19 -66.97
CA ASP A 607 62.29 21.84 -67.01
C ASP A 607 63.19 21.39 -65.83
N TRP A 608 62.62 21.31 -64.62
CA TRP A 608 63.40 20.97 -63.43
C TRP A 608 63.72 19.47 -63.27
N LEU A 609 62.84 18.58 -63.73
CA LEU A 609 62.93 17.13 -63.51
C LEU A 609 63.03 16.31 -64.81
N GLY A 610 63.00 16.94 -65.98
CA GLY A 610 62.97 16.25 -67.28
C GLY A 610 64.20 15.39 -67.59
N THR A 611 65.30 15.61 -66.88
CA THR A 611 66.55 14.83 -66.97
C THR A 611 66.78 13.89 -65.79
N VAL A 612 65.78 13.75 -64.90
CA VAL A 612 65.85 12.90 -63.70
C VAL A 612 65.01 11.63 -63.90
N PHE A 613 65.66 10.48 -63.83
CA PHE A 613 65.08 9.16 -64.05
C PHE A 613 65.04 8.33 -62.77
N ILE A 614 64.22 7.28 -62.78
CA ILE A 614 64.02 6.41 -61.62
C ILE A 614 64.88 5.16 -61.72
N ALA A 615 65.42 4.72 -60.58
CA ALA A 615 66.01 3.39 -60.39
C ALA A 615 65.45 2.75 -59.11
N ASP A 616 65.37 1.42 -59.05
CA ASP A 616 64.82 0.68 -57.92
C ASP A 616 65.77 0.70 -56.72
N ASP A 617 67.08 0.59 -56.97
CA ASP A 617 68.12 0.62 -55.94
C ASP A 617 69.41 1.33 -56.38
N LEU A 618 70.29 1.61 -55.41
CA LEU A 618 71.53 2.35 -55.64
C LEU A 618 72.52 1.58 -56.53
N ALA A 619 72.51 0.24 -56.47
CA ALA A 619 73.42 -0.60 -57.25
C ALA A 619 73.03 -0.58 -58.74
N GLN A 620 71.74 -0.67 -59.03
CA GLN A 620 71.15 -0.57 -60.36
C GLN A 620 71.41 0.83 -60.95
N ALA A 621 71.19 1.89 -60.16
CA ALA A 621 71.49 3.26 -60.57
C ALA A 621 72.97 3.45 -60.93
N LEU A 622 73.89 2.85 -60.15
CA LEU A 622 75.33 2.89 -60.40
C LEU A 622 75.77 2.11 -61.65
N ALA A 623 75.14 0.97 -61.93
CA ALA A 623 75.43 0.13 -63.09
C ALA A 623 74.91 0.76 -64.40
N ALA A 624 73.73 1.37 -64.36
CA ALA A 624 73.09 1.98 -65.52
C ALA A 624 73.58 3.41 -65.83
N ARG A 625 74.44 4.01 -64.99
CA ARG A 625 74.81 5.44 -65.08
C ARG A 625 75.39 5.88 -66.42
N THR A 626 76.07 5.00 -67.16
CA THR A 626 76.64 5.31 -68.49
C THR A 626 75.57 5.53 -69.56
N GLN A 627 74.35 5.06 -69.31
CA GLN A 627 73.20 5.16 -70.22
C GLN A 627 72.40 6.46 -70.04
N LEU A 628 72.58 7.20 -68.92
CA LEU A 628 71.92 8.49 -68.69
C LEU A 628 72.25 9.48 -69.81
N PRO A 629 71.41 10.44 -70.21
CA PRO A 629 71.80 11.52 -71.12
C PRO A 629 72.83 12.48 -70.49
N GLN A 630 73.46 13.35 -71.30
CA GLN A 630 74.36 14.38 -70.75
C GLN A 630 73.57 15.30 -69.82
N GLY A 631 74.03 15.44 -68.57
CA GLY A 631 73.30 16.19 -67.52
C GLY A 631 72.18 15.41 -66.81
N GLY A 632 71.95 14.13 -67.16
CA GLY A 632 70.93 13.29 -66.52
C GLY A 632 71.37 12.68 -65.18
N ALA A 633 70.39 12.34 -64.35
CA ALA A 633 70.58 11.68 -63.05
C ALA A 633 69.53 10.59 -62.80
N PHE A 634 69.91 9.53 -62.08
CA PHE A 634 68.97 8.58 -61.47
C PHE A 634 68.67 8.97 -60.03
N VAL A 635 67.45 8.75 -59.58
CA VAL A 635 67.05 8.82 -58.17
C VAL A 635 66.41 7.50 -57.73
N VAL A 636 66.71 7.07 -56.51
CA VAL A 636 66.11 5.90 -55.87
C VAL A 636 65.15 6.32 -54.76
N LYS A 637 64.27 5.41 -54.30
CA LYS A 637 63.27 5.71 -53.25
C LYS A 637 63.86 6.35 -51.98
N ALA A 638 65.08 5.94 -51.60
CA ALA A 638 65.80 6.50 -50.44
C ALA A 638 66.30 7.95 -50.64
N GLY A 639 66.06 8.57 -51.80
CA GLY A 639 66.47 9.94 -52.12
C GLY A 639 67.87 10.09 -52.68
N HIS A 640 68.68 9.02 -52.74
CA HIS A 640 70.03 9.10 -53.30
C HIS A 640 70.01 9.37 -54.81
N VAL A 641 70.88 10.27 -55.26
CA VAL A 641 70.96 10.73 -56.65
C VAL A 641 72.28 10.27 -57.29
N VAL A 642 72.21 9.62 -58.45
CA VAL A 642 73.38 9.11 -59.19
C VAL A 642 73.46 9.77 -60.56
N THR A 643 74.56 10.48 -60.83
CA THR A 643 74.87 11.06 -62.14
C THR A 643 75.90 10.19 -62.88
N ARG A 644 76.19 10.50 -64.15
CA ARG A 644 77.27 9.83 -64.91
C ARG A 644 78.64 9.87 -64.18
N SER A 645 78.92 10.96 -63.46
CA SER A 645 80.23 11.28 -62.90
C SER A 645 80.28 11.36 -61.37
N GLY A 646 79.17 11.17 -60.66
CA GLY A 646 79.14 11.29 -59.20
C GLY A 646 77.88 10.73 -58.55
N VAL A 647 77.98 10.43 -57.26
CA VAL A 647 76.87 9.93 -56.42
C VAL A 647 76.66 10.93 -55.30
N GLN A 648 75.40 11.26 -55.04
CA GLN A 648 74.98 12.07 -53.91
C GLN A 648 74.06 11.24 -53.02
N LEU A 649 74.52 10.96 -51.80
CA LEU A 649 73.71 10.32 -50.78
C LEU A 649 72.83 11.37 -50.10
N TYR A 650 71.52 11.16 -50.17
CA TYR A 650 70.54 11.91 -49.39
C TYR A 650 70.60 11.49 -47.92
N ALA A 651 70.68 12.49 -47.05
CA ALA A 651 70.41 12.38 -45.63
C ALA A 651 69.27 13.36 -45.31
N ALA A 652 68.37 12.99 -44.41
CA ALA A 652 67.28 13.84 -44.00
C ALA A 652 67.82 15.08 -43.28
N ASP A 653 67.71 16.27 -43.90
CA ASP A 653 67.93 17.55 -43.22
C ASP A 653 66.75 17.79 -42.25
N SER A 654 67.04 18.13 -40.99
CA SER A 654 66.09 18.01 -39.88
C SER A 654 64.86 18.92 -39.99
N GLU A 655 64.92 20.02 -40.74
CA GLU A 655 63.84 21.01 -40.77
C GLU A 655 62.79 20.77 -41.87
N GLN A 656 63.11 20.09 -42.99
CA GLN A 656 62.17 19.98 -44.13
C GLN A 656 61.91 18.54 -44.61
N ALA A 657 62.58 17.54 -44.03
CA ALA A 657 62.44 16.14 -44.46
C ALA A 657 61.07 15.53 -44.10
N GLY A 658 60.37 14.93 -45.07
CA GLY A 658 59.10 14.22 -44.88
C GLY A 658 57.85 15.10 -44.83
N MET A 659 57.88 16.30 -45.40
CA MET A 659 56.73 17.22 -45.45
C MET A 659 55.63 16.72 -46.39
N LEU A 660 55.98 16.16 -47.55
CA LEU A 660 54.99 15.64 -48.49
C LEU A 660 54.29 14.39 -47.95
N ALA A 661 55.03 13.48 -47.32
CA ALA A 661 54.48 12.28 -46.71
C ALA A 661 53.49 12.62 -45.56
N ARG A 662 53.83 13.60 -44.71
CA ARG A 662 52.97 14.06 -43.61
C ARG A 662 51.68 14.72 -44.12
N GLN A 663 51.75 15.56 -45.16
CA GLN A 663 50.56 16.19 -45.75
C GLN A 663 49.57 15.14 -46.26
N GLN A 664 50.07 14.13 -46.97
CA GLN A 664 49.23 13.05 -47.50
C GLN A 664 48.61 12.19 -46.39
N GLU A 665 49.35 11.96 -45.29
CA GLU A 665 48.82 11.28 -44.10
C GLU A 665 47.71 12.09 -43.40
N ILE A 666 47.87 13.42 -43.28
CA ILE A 666 46.85 14.32 -42.75
C ILE A 666 45.57 14.27 -43.60
N GLU A 667 45.68 14.33 -44.92
CA GLU A 667 44.50 14.26 -45.81
C GLU A 667 43.76 12.93 -45.71
N ASN A 668 44.49 11.81 -45.59
CA ASN A 668 43.91 10.50 -45.36
C ASN A 668 43.21 10.41 -44.00
N LEU A 669 43.83 10.92 -42.94
CA LEU A 669 43.24 10.96 -41.60
C LEU A 669 41.99 11.84 -41.55
N VAL A 670 41.96 12.98 -42.25
CA VAL A 670 40.74 13.82 -42.36
C VAL A 670 39.57 13.03 -42.98
N ARG A 671 39.83 12.23 -44.02
CA ARG A 671 38.79 11.38 -44.63
C ARG A 671 38.35 10.28 -43.67
N GLN A 672 39.27 9.66 -42.93
CA GLN A 672 38.96 8.62 -41.94
C GLN A 672 38.13 9.16 -40.78
N VAL A 673 38.48 10.31 -40.21
CA VAL A 673 37.70 10.98 -39.16
C VAL A 673 36.28 11.25 -39.64
N ARG A 674 36.11 11.76 -40.87
CA ARG A 674 34.78 12.03 -41.44
C ARG A 674 33.95 10.76 -41.64
N ALA A 675 34.55 9.67 -42.09
CA ALA A 675 33.86 8.39 -42.23
C ALA A 675 33.45 7.81 -40.87
N GLN A 676 34.35 7.89 -39.88
CA GLN A 676 34.08 7.40 -38.52
C GLN A 676 32.99 8.23 -37.82
N ALA A 677 32.96 9.55 -38.02
CA ALA A 677 31.92 10.43 -37.50
C ALA A 677 30.51 9.99 -37.93
N LEU A 678 30.34 9.57 -39.20
CA LEU A 678 29.06 9.06 -39.70
C LEU A 678 28.65 7.75 -39.01
N LEU A 679 29.60 6.85 -38.73
CA LEU A 679 29.34 5.59 -38.02
C LEU A 679 28.94 5.83 -36.56
N ALA A 680 29.58 6.78 -35.88
CA ALA A 680 29.21 7.15 -34.51
C ALA A 680 27.82 7.80 -34.44
N ASP A 681 27.46 8.64 -35.42
CA ASP A 681 26.12 9.25 -35.47
C ASP A 681 25.03 8.20 -35.75
N GLU A 682 25.30 7.20 -36.61
CA GLU A 682 24.40 6.06 -36.82
C GLU A 682 24.23 5.23 -35.54
N ALA A 683 25.33 4.94 -34.83
CA ALA A 683 25.30 4.21 -33.55
C ALA A 683 24.51 4.99 -32.48
N LYS A 684 24.68 6.32 -32.40
CA LYS A 684 23.91 7.18 -31.47
C LYS A 684 22.42 7.13 -31.79
N ALA A 685 22.05 7.23 -33.06
CA ALA A 685 20.65 7.13 -33.48
C ALA A 685 20.04 5.75 -33.15
N ALA A 686 20.81 4.67 -33.29
CA ALA A 686 20.38 3.33 -32.89
C ALA A 686 20.19 3.20 -31.37
N ALA A 687 21.11 3.76 -30.56
CA ALA A 687 20.99 3.76 -29.11
C ALA A 687 19.76 4.55 -28.62
N ILE A 688 19.46 5.71 -29.22
CA ILE A 688 18.25 6.49 -28.89
C ILE A 688 16.97 5.69 -29.19
N ARG A 689 16.92 4.97 -30.32
CA ARG A 689 15.77 4.12 -30.66
C ARG A 689 15.60 2.96 -29.66
N ALA A 690 16.70 2.31 -29.27
CA ALA A 690 16.67 1.21 -28.30
C ALA A 690 16.26 1.68 -26.90
N GLU A 691 16.75 2.84 -26.45
CA GLU A 691 16.36 3.45 -25.17
C GLU A 691 14.86 3.82 -25.15
N ALA A 692 14.35 4.39 -26.25
CA ALA A 692 12.93 4.72 -26.38
C ALA A 692 12.05 3.45 -26.35
N ALA A 693 12.44 2.39 -27.05
CA ALA A 693 11.73 1.11 -27.06
C ALA A 693 11.71 0.45 -25.66
N HIS A 694 12.86 0.45 -24.96
CA HIS A 694 12.95 -0.05 -23.58
C HIS A 694 12.06 0.76 -22.62
N THR A 695 12.08 2.09 -22.73
CA THR A 695 11.27 2.98 -21.88
C THR A 695 9.77 2.74 -22.10
N GLN A 696 9.33 2.61 -23.36
CA GLN A 696 7.94 2.29 -23.69
C GLN A 696 7.52 0.91 -23.15
N ALA A 697 8.36 -0.11 -23.32
CA ALA A 697 8.09 -1.45 -22.79
C ALA A 697 8.04 -1.48 -21.26
N SER A 698 8.90 -0.71 -20.58
CA SER A 698 8.89 -0.59 -19.11
C SER A 698 7.62 0.09 -18.60
N GLN A 699 7.11 1.10 -19.30
CA GLN A 699 5.85 1.75 -18.97
C GLN A 699 4.67 0.79 -19.18
N ALA A 700 4.63 0.11 -20.34
CA ALA A 700 3.61 -0.89 -20.64
C ALA A 700 3.59 -2.03 -19.61
N LEU A 701 4.75 -2.52 -19.16
CA LEU A 701 4.85 -3.53 -18.11
C LEU A 701 4.21 -3.06 -16.80
N THR A 702 4.43 -1.79 -16.42
CA THR A 702 3.86 -1.21 -15.20
C THR A 702 2.34 -1.14 -15.29
N GLU A 703 1.81 -0.72 -16.44
CA GLU A 703 0.37 -0.64 -16.70
C GLU A 703 -0.30 -2.01 -16.69
N VAL A 704 0.28 -2.98 -17.41
CA VAL A 704 -0.25 -4.34 -17.49
C VAL A 704 -0.19 -5.05 -16.13
N ARG A 705 0.86 -4.83 -15.34
CA ARG A 705 0.95 -5.33 -13.97
C ARG A 705 -0.16 -4.78 -13.08
N ALA A 706 -0.44 -3.48 -13.16
CA ALA A 706 -1.53 -2.87 -12.41
C ALA A 706 -2.91 -3.39 -12.87
N GLN A 707 -3.09 -3.68 -14.16
CA GLN A 707 -4.31 -4.31 -14.69
C GLN A 707 -4.50 -5.74 -14.16
N ALA A 708 -3.44 -6.54 -14.17
CA ALA A 708 -3.47 -7.91 -13.64
C ALA A 708 -3.80 -7.92 -12.14
N GLU A 709 -3.17 -7.06 -11.33
CA GLU A 709 -3.46 -6.95 -9.89
C GLU A 709 -4.92 -6.55 -9.60
N ARG A 710 -5.48 -5.60 -10.36
CA ARG A 710 -6.89 -5.22 -10.24
C ARG A 710 -7.84 -6.38 -10.61
N ALA A 711 -7.53 -7.10 -11.69
CA ALA A 711 -8.32 -8.26 -12.11
C ALA A 711 -8.28 -9.36 -11.04
N THR A 712 -7.10 -9.63 -10.45
CA THR A 712 -6.95 -10.62 -9.36
C THR A 712 -7.80 -10.24 -8.14
N GLN A 713 -7.75 -8.98 -7.69
CA GLN A 713 -8.56 -8.51 -6.56
C GLN A 713 -10.06 -8.64 -6.84
N ARG A 714 -10.50 -8.33 -8.08
CA ARG A 714 -11.90 -8.42 -8.47
C ARG A 714 -12.41 -9.87 -8.50
N VAL A 715 -11.63 -10.78 -9.08
CA VAL A 715 -11.90 -12.24 -9.08
C VAL A 715 -12.02 -12.74 -7.65
N HIS A 716 -11.05 -12.45 -6.78
CA HIS A 716 -11.07 -12.90 -5.39
C HIS A 716 -12.30 -12.37 -4.61
N ALA A 717 -12.68 -11.11 -4.81
CA ALA A 717 -13.89 -10.55 -4.20
C ALA A 717 -15.16 -11.30 -4.65
N LEU A 718 -15.30 -11.56 -5.96
CA LEU A 718 -16.43 -12.30 -6.50
C LEU A 718 -16.44 -13.77 -6.07
N GLN A 719 -15.28 -14.43 -6.00
CA GLN A 719 -15.16 -15.80 -5.48
C GLN A 719 -15.67 -15.89 -4.04
N MET A 720 -15.32 -14.92 -3.20
CA MET A 720 -15.79 -14.89 -1.81
C MET A 720 -17.30 -14.67 -1.71
N ASP A 721 -17.88 -13.82 -2.56
CA ASP A 721 -19.31 -13.55 -2.58
C ASP A 721 -20.10 -14.77 -3.10
N VAL A 722 -19.62 -15.43 -4.16
CA VAL A 722 -20.16 -16.70 -4.66
C VAL A 722 -20.10 -17.78 -3.58
N LEU A 723 -18.97 -17.93 -2.88
CA LEU A 723 -18.80 -18.93 -1.84
C LEU A 723 -19.78 -18.73 -0.67
N LYS A 724 -19.94 -17.48 -0.20
CA LYS A 724 -20.88 -17.16 0.89
C LYS A 724 -22.32 -17.50 0.51
N LEU A 725 -22.75 -17.08 -0.69
CA LEU A 725 -24.12 -17.29 -1.12
C LEU A 725 -24.39 -18.75 -1.48
N ALA A 726 -23.42 -19.47 -2.06
CA ALA A 726 -23.50 -20.91 -2.31
C ALA A 726 -23.63 -21.71 -1.01
N GLN A 727 -22.83 -21.38 0.01
CA GLN A 727 -22.95 -22.02 1.34
C GLN A 727 -24.29 -21.73 2.02
N ALA A 728 -24.81 -20.51 1.89
CA ALA A 728 -26.14 -20.18 2.38
C ALA A 728 -27.24 -21.00 1.68
N HIS A 729 -27.13 -21.16 0.35
CA HIS A 729 -28.05 -21.96 -0.45
C HIS A 729 -27.98 -23.45 -0.13
N GLU A 730 -26.77 -24.00 0.06
CA GLU A 730 -26.57 -25.39 0.46
C GLU A 730 -27.16 -25.68 1.85
N ARG A 731 -26.91 -24.82 2.84
CA ARG A 731 -27.49 -24.96 4.19
C ARG A 731 -29.01 -24.88 4.19
N TYR A 732 -29.57 -23.94 3.41
CA TYR A 732 -31.01 -23.82 3.22
C TYR A 732 -31.60 -25.10 2.59
N SER A 733 -30.99 -25.58 1.50
CA SER A 733 -31.45 -26.77 0.78
C SER A 733 -31.40 -28.03 1.65
N GLN A 734 -30.30 -28.26 2.38
CA GLN A 734 -30.15 -29.38 3.31
C GLN A 734 -31.21 -29.34 4.41
N ARG A 735 -31.40 -28.19 5.07
CA ARG A 735 -32.38 -28.05 6.17
C ARG A 735 -33.82 -28.15 5.66
N SER A 736 -34.12 -27.56 4.51
CA SER A 736 -35.44 -27.64 3.87
C SER A 736 -35.79 -29.08 3.48
N THR A 737 -34.83 -29.83 2.95
CA THR A 737 -35.02 -31.25 2.57
C THR A 737 -35.22 -32.12 3.82
N GLN A 738 -34.39 -31.93 4.85
CA GLN A 738 -34.53 -32.64 6.12
C GLN A 738 -35.91 -32.41 6.77
N ILE A 739 -36.37 -31.16 6.85
CA ILE A 739 -37.68 -30.84 7.43
C ILE A 739 -38.81 -31.47 6.60
N ARG A 740 -38.66 -31.54 5.28
CA ARG A 740 -39.65 -32.19 4.40
C ARG A 740 -39.74 -33.69 4.64
N GLU A 741 -38.60 -34.38 4.71
CA GLU A 741 -38.53 -35.82 5.01
C GLU A 741 -39.12 -36.12 6.40
N GLU A 742 -38.78 -35.31 7.42
CA GLU A 742 -39.35 -35.46 8.77
C GLU A 742 -40.88 -35.21 8.79
N LEU A 743 -41.38 -34.26 8.00
CA LEU A 743 -42.83 -34.02 7.87
C LEU A 743 -43.55 -35.18 7.18
N GLU A 744 -42.95 -35.77 6.14
CA GLU A 744 -43.51 -36.95 5.46
C GLU A 744 -43.54 -38.19 6.39
N GLU A 745 -42.46 -38.44 7.13
CA GLU A 745 -42.38 -39.54 8.10
C GLU A 745 -43.43 -39.39 9.22
N ILE A 746 -43.53 -38.20 9.82
CA ILE A 746 -44.52 -37.92 10.87
C ILE A 746 -45.93 -38.00 10.31
N GLY A 747 -46.15 -37.55 9.07
CA GLY A 747 -47.42 -37.69 8.37
C GLY A 747 -47.85 -39.16 8.24
N ALA A 748 -46.93 -40.05 7.86
CA ALA A 748 -47.17 -41.49 7.78
C ALA A 748 -47.50 -42.10 9.15
N GLN A 749 -46.75 -41.73 10.20
CA GLN A 749 -46.98 -42.18 11.57
C GLN A 749 -48.35 -41.73 12.11
N ILE A 750 -48.81 -40.52 11.76
CA ILE A 750 -50.14 -40.03 12.13
C ILE A 750 -51.24 -40.90 11.48
N GLU A 751 -51.11 -41.25 10.20
CA GLU A 751 -52.09 -42.10 9.51
C GLU A 751 -52.10 -43.54 10.06
N GLU A 752 -50.94 -44.10 10.40
CA GLU A 752 -50.83 -45.41 11.06
C GLU A 752 -51.55 -45.41 12.42
N GLN A 753 -51.32 -44.40 13.25
CA GLN A 753 -51.98 -44.28 14.56
C GLN A 753 -53.49 -44.03 14.44
N ARG A 754 -53.95 -43.32 13.39
CA ARG A 754 -55.39 -43.18 13.08
C ARG A 754 -56.02 -44.52 12.72
N ALA A 755 -55.34 -45.33 11.92
CA ALA A 755 -55.82 -46.66 11.54
C ALA A 755 -55.93 -47.58 12.77
N LEU A 756 -54.91 -47.60 13.63
CA LEU A 756 -54.90 -48.38 14.87
C LEU A 756 -56.04 -47.96 15.82
N ARG A 757 -56.27 -46.65 15.96
CA ARG A 757 -57.40 -46.12 16.74
C ARG A 757 -58.76 -46.60 16.21
N ALA A 758 -58.95 -46.55 14.89
CA ALA A 758 -60.20 -46.97 14.26
C ALA A 758 -60.43 -48.49 14.39
N GLU A 759 -59.37 -49.29 14.31
CA GLU A 759 -59.42 -50.73 14.55
C GLU A 759 -59.80 -51.08 15.99
N SER A 760 -59.16 -50.47 16.99
CA SER A 760 -59.55 -50.66 18.39
C SER A 760 -60.97 -50.18 18.69
N GLU A 761 -61.43 -49.09 18.07
CA GLU A 761 -62.80 -48.59 18.22
C GLU A 761 -63.84 -49.59 17.67
N ALA A 762 -63.59 -50.16 16.49
CA ALA A 762 -64.45 -51.20 15.91
C ALA A 762 -64.45 -52.50 16.73
N ASN A 763 -63.29 -52.91 17.27
CA ASN A 763 -63.20 -54.07 18.15
C ASN A 763 -63.91 -53.83 19.49
N PHE A 764 -63.85 -52.62 20.04
CA PHE A 764 -64.59 -52.26 21.25
C PHE A 764 -66.10 -52.40 21.04
N GLU A 765 -66.66 -51.83 19.97
CA GLU A 765 -68.10 -51.93 19.64
C GLU A 765 -68.56 -53.39 19.44
N ARG A 766 -67.71 -54.21 18.80
CA ARG A 766 -68.00 -55.64 18.57
C ARG A 766 -68.09 -56.42 19.89
N HIS A 767 -67.11 -56.25 20.77
CA HIS A 767 -67.10 -56.95 22.06
C HIS A 767 -68.22 -56.44 23.00
N ASP A 768 -68.61 -55.16 22.92
CA ASP A 768 -69.72 -54.59 23.70
C ASP A 768 -71.06 -55.22 23.30
N ALA A 769 -71.31 -55.34 21.99
CA ALA A 769 -72.50 -56.00 21.47
C ALA A 769 -72.55 -57.50 21.80
N GLU A 770 -71.41 -58.20 21.70
CA GLU A 770 -71.30 -59.63 22.07
C GLU A 770 -71.56 -59.85 23.56
N LEU A 771 -71.05 -58.96 24.43
CA LEU A 771 -71.28 -59.03 25.87
C LEU A 771 -72.78 -58.91 26.23
N ALA A 772 -73.49 -57.97 25.60
CA ALA A 772 -74.92 -57.77 25.83
C ALA A 772 -75.76 -59.00 25.42
N GLU A 773 -75.39 -59.66 24.31
CA GLU A 773 -76.08 -60.87 23.84
C GLU A 773 -75.82 -62.08 24.76
N LEU A 774 -74.57 -62.27 25.21
CA LEU A 774 -74.20 -63.36 26.11
C LEU A 774 -74.88 -63.21 27.49
N GLN A 775 -74.97 -61.99 28.02
CA GLN A 775 -75.64 -61.72 29.30
C GLN A 775 -77.14 -62.05 29.27
N ALA A 776 -77.84 -61.70 28.19
CA ALA A 776 -79.26 -62.04 28.05
C ALA A 776 -79.52 -63.56 27.95
N ARG A 777 -78.67 -64.28 27.20
CA ARG A 777 -78.76 -65.76 27.07
C ARG A 777 -78.42 -66.50 28.36
N PHE A 778 -77.51 -65.94 29.16
CA PHE A 778 -77.13 -66.51 30.44
C PHE A 778 -78.29 -66.52 31.44
N GLU A 779 -79.06 -65.43 31.53
CA GLU A 779 -80.21 -65.31 32.42
C GLU A 779 -81.33 -66.32 32.09
N ASP A 780 -81.65 -66.50 30.81
CA ASP A 780 -82.68 -67.45 30.36
C ASP A 780 -82.30 -68.92 30.63
N ASN A 781 -81.03 -69.29 30.40
CA ASN A 781 -80.54 -70.65 30.61
C ASN A 781 -80.37 -71.00 32.10
N GLN A 782 -80.17 -69.99 32.96
CA GLN A 782 -80.03 -70.16 34.39
C GLN A 782 -81.30 -70.68 35.06
N LEU A 783 -82.46 -70.13 34.68
CA LEU A 783 -83.75 -70.56 35.22
C LEU A 783 -84.11 -72.00 34.79
N ALA A 784 -83.72 -72.42 33.59
CA ALA A 784 -83.97 -73.78 33.10
C ALA A 784 -83.04 -74.83 33.75
N PHE A 785 -81.82 -74.44 34.08
CA PHE A 785 -80.84 -75.31 34.75
C PHE A 785 -81.26 -75.65 36.19
N GLU A 786 -81.75 -74.68 36.96
CA GLU A 786 -82.13 -74.85 38.37
C GLU A 786 -83.23 -75.93 38.57
N ALA A 787 -84.20 -76.03 37.66
CA ALA A 787 -85.25 -77.04 37.71
C ALA A 787 -84.77 -78.47 37.36
N LEU A 788 -83.75 -78.60 36.51
CA LEU A 788 -83.13 -79.88 36.16
C LEU A 788 -82.12 -80.35 37.23
N ASP A 789 -81.49 -79.40 37.93
CA ASP A 789 -80.54 -79.66 39.02
C ASP A 789 -81.22 -80.37 40.18
N GLU A 790 -82.40 -79.93 40.61
CA GLU A 790 -83.11 -80.55 41.74
C GLU A 790 -83.53 -82.00 41.46
N ALA A 791 -84.04 -82.29 40.25
CA ALA A 791 -84.48 -83.63 39.86
C ALA A 791 -83.31 -84.61 39.69
N LEU A 792 -82.18 -84.12 39.19
CA LEU A 792 -81.01 -84.95 38.96
C LEU A 792 -80.18 -85.16 40.21
N THR A 793 -80.14 -84.20 41.13
CA THR A 793 -79.38 -84.33 42.39
C THR A 793 -79.84 -85.53 43.20
N ASN A 794 -81.15 -85.80 43.25
CA ASN A 794 -81.71 -86.96 43.95
C ASN A 794 -81.40 -88.30 43.27
N ALA A 795 -81.51 -88.40 41.94
CA ALA A 795 -81.20 -89.64 41.21
C ALA A 795 -79.70 -89.95 41.14
N ARG A 796 -78.87 -88.89 41.08
CA ARG A 796 -77.41 -88.98 41.13
C ARG A 796 -76.87 -89.33 42.49
N GLN A 797 -77.54 -89.00 43.59
CA GLN A 797 -76.98 -89.30 44.91
C GLN A 797 -76.85 -90.81 45.11
N GLU A 798 -77.86 -91.59 44.72
CA GLU A 798 -77.83 -93.07 44.79
C GLU A 798 -76.92 -93.72 43.74
N ALA A 799 -76.80 -93.12 42.55
CA ALA A 799 -75.98 -93.68 41.48
C ALA A 799 -74.52 -93.29 41.57
N ARG A 800 -74.21 -92.05 41.96
CA ARG A 800 -72.84 -91.57 42.16
C ARG A 800 -72.17 -92.28 43.33
N GLU A 801 -72.90 -92.81 44.31
CA GLU A 801 -72.29 -93.61 45.36
C GLU A 801 -71.75 -94.95 44.84
N LEU A 802 -72.42 -95.57 43.87
CA LEU A 802 -72.04 -96.86 43.28
C LEU A 802 -71.17 -96.69 42.02
N GLU A 803 -71.42 -95.68 41.20
CA GLU A 803 -70.71 -95.37 39.97
C GLU A 803 -69.41 -94.60 40.21
N ARG A 804 -69.28 -93.77 41.28
CA ARG A 804 -67.95 -93.23 41.68
C ARG A 804 -67.00 -94.35 42.05
N ALA A 805 -67.47 -95.35 42.81
CA ALA A 805 -66.63 -96.49 43.17
C ALA A 805 -66.08 -97.22 41.93
N ALA A 806 -66.86 -97.30 40.84
CA ALA A 806 -66.49 -97.94 39.57
C ALA A 806 -65.67 -97.08 38.62
N THR A 807 -66.09 -95.83 38.40
CA THR A 807 -65.42 -94.88 37.51
C THR A 807 -64.13 -94.34 38.11
N ASP A 808 -64.02 -94.15 39.42
CA ASP A 808 -62.75 -93.76 40.05
C ASP A 808 -61.69 -94.85 39.85
N ALA A 809 -62.09 -96.12 39.91
CA ALA A 809 -61.19 -97.24 39.70
C ALA A 809 -60.84 -97.45 38.21
N ARG A 810 -61.80 -97.30 37.27
CA ARG A 810 -61.59 -97.42 35.82
C ARG A 810 -60.88 -96.20 35.19
N PHE A 811 -61.17 -94.99 35.68
CA PHE A 811 -60.50 -93.76 35.26
C PHE A 811 -59.05 -93.75 35.74
N ALA A 812 -58.77 -94.20 36.97
CA ALA A 812 -57.39 -94.37 37.44
C ALA A 812 -56.58 -95.33 36.54
N ALA A 813 -57.19 -96.41 36.07
CA ALA A 813 -56.57 -97.36 35.14
C ALA A 813 -56.34 -96.77 33.73
N ARG A 814 -57.35 -96.12 33.16
CA ARG A 814 -57.30 -95.54 31.80
C ARG A 814 -56.47 -94.25 31.73
N GLN A 815 -56.46 -93.43 32.77
CA GLN A 815 -55.60 -92.25 32.92
C GLN A 815 -54.13 -92.67 32.97
N SER A 816 -53.81 -93.74 33.72
CA SER A 816 -52.46 -94.32 33.73
C SER A 816 -52.07 -94.86 32.35
N ALA A 817 -52.97 -95.54 31.65
CA ALA A 817 -52.74 -96.04 30.28
C ALA A 817 -52.48 -94.92 29.24
N ASN A 818 -53.31 -93.88 29.21
CA ASN A 818 -53.11 -92.75 28.30
C ASN A 818 -51.84 -91.94 28.66
N ARG A 819 -51.53 -91.83 29.96
CA ARG A 819 -50.29 -91.18 30.42
C ARG A 819 -49.06 -91.94 29.95
N ILE A 820 -49.08 -93.27 29.98
CA ILE A 820 -48.01 -94.14 29.45
C ILE A 820 -47.79 -93.91 27.95
N ASP A 821 -48.86 -93.88 27.15
CA ASP A 821 -48.74 -93.72 25.69
C ASP A 821 -48.27 -92.32 25.29
N GLU A 822 -48.73 -91.28 25.99
CA GLU A 822 -48.28 -89.90 25.79
C GLU A 822 -46.81 -89.71 26.19
N LEU A 823 -46.40 -90.29 27.33
CA LEU A 823 -45.01 -90.28 27.77
C LEU A 823 -44.10 -91.02 26.78
N LYS A 824 -44.52 -92.18 26.24
CA LYS A 824 -43.77 -92.91 25.20
C LYS A 824 -43.58 -92.08 23.92
N ARG A 825 -44.60 -91.34 23.48
CA ARG A 825 -44.48 -90.41 22.33
C ARG A 825 -43.59 -89.21 22.64
N THR A 826 -43.68 -88.66 23.85
CA THR A 826 -42.85 -87.53 24.29
C THR A 826 -41.38 -87.92 24.35
N ILE A 827 -41.06 -89.13 24.84
CA ILE A 827 -39.71 -89.68 24.87
C ILE A 827 -39.14 -89.81 23.45
N GLN A 828 -39.91 -90.37 22.51
CA GLN A 828 -39.47 -90.54 21.12
C GLN A 828 -39.18 -89.19 20.44
N VAL A 829 -40.08 -88.22 20.58
CA VAL A 829 -39.90 -86.87 19.99
C VAL A 829 -38.69 -86.16 20.60
N ALA A 830 -38.51 -86.25 21.93
CA ALA A 830 -37.36 -85.65 22.60
C ALA A 830 -36.03 -86.30 22.16
N HIS A 831 -36.02 -87.61 21.90
CA HIS A 831 -34.85 -88.32 21.38
C HIS A 831 -34.51 -87.88 19.94
N ASP A 832 -35.49 -87.88 19.04
CA ASP A 832 -35.32 -87.48 17.63
C ASP A 832 -34.84 -86.02 17.51
N GLN A 833 -35.34 -85.12 18.36
CA GLN A 833 -34.89 -83.72 18.39
C GLN A 833 -33.48 -83.58 19.00
N SER A 834 -33.14 -84.38 20.01
CA SER A 834 -31.80 -84.39 20.60
C SER A 834 -30.73 -84.83 19.60
N GLU A 835 -31.04 -85.81 18.74
CA GLU A 835 -30.13 -86.28 17.67
C GLU A 835 -29.95 -85.23 16.56
N ARG A 836 -31.02 -84.54 16.15
CA ARG A 836 -30.91 -83.45 15.16
C ARG A 836 -30.06 -82.29 15.66
N VAL A 837 -30.26 -81.88 16.92
CA VAL A 837 -29.45 -80.84 17.55
C VAL A 837 -28.00 -81.32 17.70
N ALA A 838 -27.75 -82.62 17.93
CA ALA A 838 -26.40 -83.18 17.97
C ALA A 838 -25.65 -83.00 16.65
N ALA A 839 -26.31 -83.28 15.52
CA ALA A 839 -25.72 -83.11 14.19
C ALA A 839 -25.40 -81.63 13.88
N SER A 840 -26.34 -80.71 14.15
CA SER A 840 -26.09 -79.27 14.00
C SER A 840 -24.96 -78.74 14.89
N LEU A 841 -24.75 -79.37 16.04
CA LEU A 841 -23.68 -79.01 16.98
C LEU A 841 -22.31 -79.48 16.51
N GLU A 842 -22.25 -80.60 15.78
CA GLU A 842 -21.04 -81.11 15.15
C GLU A 842 -20.61 -80.20 13.98
N ASP A 843 -21.56 -79.77 13.15
CA ASP A 843 -21.33 -78.81 12.07
C ASP A 843 -20.80 -77.46 12.60
N ALA A 844 -21.41 -76.92 13.65
CA ALA A 844 -20.98 -75.66 14.26
C ALA A 844 -19.59 -75.76 14.93
N ARG A 845 -19.22 -76.93 15.46
CA ARG A 845 -17.87 -77.18 16.00
C ARG A 845 -16.81 -77.25 14.91
N ALA A 846 -17.12 -77.90 13.78
CA ALA A 846 -16.24 -77.94 12.62
C ALA A 846 -16.02 -76.53 12.03
N GLU A 847 -17.07 -75.71 12.00
CA GLU A 847 -16.97 -74.30 11.58
C GLU A 847 -16.08 -73.47 12.53
N LEU A 848 -16.14 -73.72 13.84
CA LEU A 848 -15.27 -73.05 14.83
C LEU A 848 -13.79 -73.43 14.69
N GLU A 849 -13.47 -74.70 14.40
CA GLU A 849 -12.09 -75.15 14.18
C GLU A 849 -11.46 -74.58 12.90
N ALA A 850 -12.26 -74.26 11.89
CA ALA A 850 -11.78 -73.68 10.64
C ALA A 850 -11.35 -72.19 10.77
N ILE A 851 -11.76 -71.50 11.84
CA ILE A 851 -11.45 -70.08 12.07
C ILE A 851 -10.06 -69.96 12.73
N ASN A 852 -9.03 -69.63 11.92
CA ASN A 852 -7.64 -69.54 12.38
C ASN A 852 -7.20 -68.10 12.73
N GLU A 853 -7.14 -67.81 14.03
CA GLU A 853 -6.80 -66.49 14.58
C GLU A 853 -5.29 -66.16 14.50
N GLN A 854 -4.43 -67.19 14.47
CA GLN A 854 -2.98 -67.05 14.66
C GLN A 854 -2.30 -66.31 13.50
N THR A 855 -2.78 -66.53 12.28
CA THR A 855 -2.25 -65.95 11.03
C THR A 855 -2.53 -64.46 10.91
N ALA A 856 -3.67 -63.99 11.41
CA ALA A 856 -4.04 -62.57 11.35
C ALA A 856 -3.27 -61.72 12.37
N HIS A 857 -3.07 -62.24 13.59
CA HIS A 857 -2.28 -61.56 14.63
C HIS A 857 -0.79 -61.45 14.29
N THR A 858 -0.20 -62.46 13.64
CA THR A 858 1.19 -62.39 13.17
C THR A 858 1.37 -61.36 12.05
N GLY A 859 0.44 -61.32 11.09
CA GLY A 859 0.44 -60.28 10.04
C GLY A 859 0.31 -58.86 10.59
N LEU A 860 -0.51 -58.65 11.64
CA LEU A 860 -0.63 -57.35 12.31
C LEU A 860 0.69 -56.94 12.99
N GLN A 861 1.37 -57.89 13.63
CA GLN A 861 2.62 -57.62 14.33
C GLN A 861 3.74 -57.19 13.36
N ASP A 862 3.85 -57.88 12.22
CA ASP A 862 4.79 -57.50 11.15
C ASP A 862 4.44 -56.11 10.56
N ALA A 863 3.16 -55.82 10.34
CA ALA A 863 2.71 -54.51 9.85
C ALA A 863 2.98 -53.37 10.85
N LEU A 864 2.88 -53.63 12.16
CA LEU A 864 3.23 -52.67 13.21
C LEU A 864 4.73 -52.38 13.25
N GLU A 865 5.59 -53.37 13.02
CA GLU A 865 7.04 -53.16 12.91
C GLU A 865 7.40 -52.32 11.68
N VAL A 866 6.77 -52.60 10.53
CA VAL A 866 6.92 -51.77 9.32
C VAL A 866 6.46 -50.34 9.58
N ARG A 867 5.31 -50.15 10.25
CA ARG A 867 4.82 -48.81 10.63
C ARG A 867 5.83 -48.06 11.50
N ALA A 868 6.38 -48.71 12.52
CA ALA A 868 7.39 -48.10 13.40
C ALA A 868 8.65 -47.68 12.63
N ALA A 869 9.12 -48.50 11.68
CA ALA A 869 10.25 -48.15 10.83
C ALA A 869 9.97 -46.95 9.91
N LYS A 870 8.76 -46.87 9.33
CA LYS A 870 8.34 -45.74 8.49
C LYS A 870 8.15 -44.45 9.31
N GLU A 871 7.65 -44.56 10.54
CA GLU A 871 7.51 -43.45 11.47
C GLU A 871 8.89 -42.89 11.88
N GLN A 872 9.86 -43.76 12.13
CA GLN A 872 11.24 -43.36 12.42
C GLN A 872 11.91 -42.67 11.21
N ALA A 873 11.68 -43.18 9.99
CA ALA A 873 12.16 -42.56 8.76
C ALA A 873 11.54 -41.17 8.52
N LEU A 874 10.25 -41.00 8.80
CA LEU A 874 9.57 -39.70 8.75
C LEU A 874 10.16 -38.72 9.79
N GLY A 875 10.44 -39.21 11.00
CA GLY A 875 11.10 -38.42 12.05
C GLY A 875 12.48 -37.92 11.62
N ALA A 876 13.30 -38.78 10.98
CA ALA A 876 14.60 -38.39 10.45
C ALA A 876 14.49 -37.35 9.33
N ALA A 877 13.58 -37.56 8.37
CA ALA A 877 13.36 -36.62 7.26
C ALA A 877 12.84 -35.25 7.73
N ARG A 878 11.99 -35.23 8.78
CA ARG A 878 11.55 -33.97 9.42
C ARG A 878 12.70 -33.24 10.10
N ALA A 879 13.53 -33.95 10.87
CA ALA A 879 14.68 -33.34 11.53
C ALA A 879 15.69 -32.73 10.54
N GLU A 880 15.91 -33.39 9.40
CA GLU A 880 16.76 -32.89 8.32
C GLU A 880 16.15 -31.64 7.64
N LEU A 881 14.83 -31.64 7.39
CA LEU A 881 14.13 -30.48 6.85
C LEU A 881 14.17 -29.28 7.81
N ASP A 882 13.99 -29.51 9.11
CA ASP A 882 14.04 -28.46 10.13
C ASP A 882 15.45 -27.84 10.25
N ASP A 883 16.51 -28.66 10.20
CA ASP A 883 17.90 -28.20 10.17
C ASP A 883 18.22 -27.36 8.92
N LEU A 884 17.78 -27.83 7.74
CA LEU A 884 17.94 -27.08 6.49
C LEU A 884 17.14 -25.78 6.51
N THR A 885 15.93 -25.77 7.09
CA THR A 885 15.11 -24.56 7.27
C THR A 885 15.82 -23.53 8.16
N ALA A 886 16.44 -23.98 9.26
CA ALA A 886 17.21 -23.10 10.15
C ALA A 886 18.44 -22.51 9.44
N LYS A 887 19.18 -23.33 8.68
CA LYS A 887 20.32 -22.89 7.86
C LYS A 887 19.90 -21.90 6.78
N LEU A 888 18.75 -22.09 6.14
CA LEU A 888 18.24 -21.21 5.09
C LEU A 888 17.87 -19.83 5.65
N ARG A 889 17.25 -19.78 6.85
CA ARG A 889 16.98 -18.52 7.57
C ARG A 889 18.26 -17.77 7.94
N ALA A 890 19.24 -18.47 8.50
CA ALA A 890 20.53 -17.88 8.85
C ALA A 890 21.27 -17.33 7.61
N ALA A 891 21.25 -18.08 6.50
CA ALA A 891 21.84 -17.65 5.24
C ALA A 891 21.14 -16.39 4.67
N ASP A 892 19.81 -16.31 4.77
CA ASP A 892 19.06 -15.14 4.29
C ASP A 892 19.30 -13.89 5.14
N GLU A 893 19.45 -14.04 6.46
CA GLU A 893 19.90 -12.95 7.35
C GLU A 893 21.30 -12.45 6.96
N THR A 894 22.24 -13.36 6.67
CA THR A 894 23.57 -12.96 6.20
C THR A 894 23.55 -12.28 4.83
N ARG A 895 22.64 -12.68 3.92
CA ARG A 895 22.43 -12.01 2.64
C ARG A 895 21.96 -10.57 2.84
N LEU A 896 20.92 -10.37 3.66
CA LEU A 896 20.39 -9.04 3.97
C LEU A 896 21.42 -8.13 4.63
N ALA A 897 22.25 -8.67 5.53
CA ALA A 897 23.34 -7.92 6.15
C ALA A 897 24.41 -7.51 5.12
N ALA A 898 24.81 -8.41 4.22
CA ALA A 898 25.75 -8.12 3.15
C ALA A 898 25.19 -7.08 2.16
N GLU A 899 23.92 -7.20 1.77
CA GLU A 899 23.24 -6.27 0.86
C GLU A 899 23.15 -4.85 1.46
N ARG A 900 22.77 -4.74 2.74
CA ARG A 900 22.75 -3.45 3.46
C ARG A 900 24.13 -2.79 3.56
N SER A 901 25.20 -3.58 3.59
CA SER A 901 26.58 -3.05 3.67
C SER A 901 27.08 -2.42 2.36
N LEU A 902 26.43 -2.70 1.22
CA LEU A 902 26.81 -2.15 -0.09
C LEU A 902 26.37 -0.69 -0.28
N GLN A 903 25.22 -0.29 0.29
CA GLN A 903 24.66 1.05 0.11
C GLN A 903 25.61 2.15 0.64
N PRO A 904 26.16 2.06 1.87
CA PRO A 904 27.09 3.06 2.39
C PRO A 904 28.40 3.12 1.60
N LEU A 905 28.87 1.98 1.07
CA LEU A 905 30.08 1.93 0.23
C LEU A 905 29.86 2.64 -1.11
N ARG A 906 28.69 2.46 -1.74
CA ARG A 906 28.30 3.20 -2.96
C ARG A 906 28.21 4.69 -2.71
N GLU A 907 27.55 5.10 -1.62
CA GLU A 907 27.45 6.51 -1.21
C GLU A 907 28.85 7.11 -0.98
N ARG A 908 29.73 6.38 -0.29
CA ARG A 908 31.12 6.79 -0.07
C ARG A 908 31.91 6.92 -1.37
N ILE A 909 31.75 6.00 -2.33
CA ILE A 909 32.38 6.11 -3.66
C ILE A 909 31.85 7.36 -4.38
N THR A 910 30.54 7.62 -4.37
CA THR A 910 29.98 8.82 -5.01
C THR A 910 30.49 10.11 -4.37
N GLU A 911 30.64 10.14 -3.04
CA GLU A 911 31.22 11.28 -2.31
C GLU A 911 32.69 11.49 -2.70
N LEU A 912 33.49 10.42 -2.79
CA LEU A 912 34.89 10.48 -3.20
C LEU A 912 35.05 10.87 -4.68
N GLN A 913 34.14 10.41 -5.56
CA GLN A 913 34.10 10.81 -6.97
C GLN A 913 33.78 12.29 -7.12
N LEU A 914 32.83 12.82 -6.34
CA LEU A 914 32.53 14.25 -6.34
C LEU A 914 33.74 15.07 -5.86
N LYS A 915 34.47 14.58 -4.85
CA LYS A 915 35.72 15.21 -4.37
C LYS A 915 36.86 15.13 -5.40
N GLU A 916 37.01 14.00 -6.10
CA GLU A 916 37.98 13.85 -7.19
C GLU A 916 37.64 14.77 -8.37
N GLN A 917 36.37 14.84 -8.76
CA GLN A 917 35.89 15.74 -9.81
C GLN A 917 36.10 17.21 -9.41
N ALA A 918 35.83 17.58 -8.16
CA ALA A 918 36.09 18.92 -7.66
C ALA A 918 37.59 19.26 -7.69
N ALA A 919 38.47 18.35 -7.25
CA ALA A 919 39.91 18.51 -7.31
C ALA A 919 40.41 18.60 -8.77
N ARG A 920 39.87 17.77 -9.67
CA ARG A 920 40.16 17.79 -11.10
C ARG A 920 39.75 19.11 -11.76
N MET A 921 38.52 19.56 -11.54
CA MET A 921 38.04 20.85 -12.08
C MET A 921 38.86 22.01 -11.53
N THR A 922 39.29 21.93 -10.27
CA THR A 922 40.19 22.93 -9.67
C THR A 922 41.56 22.92 -10.36
N GLY A 923 42.11 21.73 -10.64
CA GLY A 923 43.36 21.58 -11.40
C GLY A 923 43.26 22.06 -12.85
N GLU A 924 42.16 21.72 -13.54
CA GLU A 924 41.85 22.17 -14.91
C GLU A 924 41.67 23.68 -14.96
N GLN A 925 40.93 24.27 -14.01
CA GLN A 925 40.76 25.72 -13.88
C GLN A 925 42.11 26.44 -13.75
N PHE A 926 43.01 25.97 -12.88
CA PHE A 926 44.32 26.60 -12.73
C PHE A 926 45.26 26.30 -13.91
N ALA A 927 45.12 25.15 -14.58
CA ALA A 927 45.85 24.84 -15.80
C ALA A 927 45.40 25.74 -16.97
N GLU A 928 44.10 26.00 -17.10
CA GLU A 928 43.53 26.91 -18.11
C GLU A 928 43.94 28.36 -17.84
N GLN A 929 43.96 28.79 -16.57
CA GLN A 929 44.49 30.11 -16.18
C GLN A 929 45.99 30.28 -16.49
N LEU A 930 46.79 29.22 -16.31
CA LEU A 930 48.21 29.23 -16.70
C LEU A 930 48.40 29.25 -18.22
N ALA A 931 47.60 28.50 -18.96
CA ALA A 931 47.63 28.47 -20.43
C ALA A 931 47.17 29.80 -21.04
N ALA A 932 46.10 30.40 -20.52
CA ALA A 932 45.60 31.70 -20.95
C ALA A 932 46.59 32.85 -20.68
N ALA A 933 47.48 32.69 -19.71
CA ALA A 933 48.54 33.64 -19.41
C ALA A 933 49.82 33.43 -20.25
N GLU A 934 49.83 32.49 -21.21
CA GLU A 934 50.94 32.17 -22.13
C GLU A 934 52.29 31.95 -21.43
N VAL A 935 52.28 31.23 -20.30
CA VAL A 935 53.45 31.09 -19.42
C VAL A 935 54.26 29.84 -19.78
N ASP A 936 55.59 29.96 -19.83
CA ASP A 936 56.51 28.82 -19.89
C ASP A 936 56.60 28.12 -18.52
N GLU A 937 55.88 27.00 -18.38
CA GLU A 937 55.79 26.23 -17.14
C GLU A 937 57.16 25.68 -16.68
N ALA A 938 58.10 25.40 -17.58
CA ALA A 938 59.42 24.88 -17.22
C ALA A 938 60.28 25.96 -16.55
N ALA A 939 60.26 27.18 -17.09
CA ALA A 939 60.97 28.34 -16.54
C ALA A 939 60.40 28.80 -15.18
N LEU A 940 59.09 28.63 -14.94
CA LEU A 940 58.48 28.92 -13.64
C LEU A 940 58.82 27.85 -12.59
N LYS A 941 58.95 26.58 -13.00
CA LYS A 941 59.25 25.46 -12.11
C LYS A 941 60.66 25.56 -11.50
N ASP A 942 61.62 26.08 -12.26
CA ASP A 942 62.99 26.33 -11.78
C ASP A 942 63.09 27.47 -10.76
N LYS A 943 62.05 28.33 -10.68
CA LYS A 943 61.94 29.40 -9.68
C LYS A 943 61.24 28.95 -8.38
N LEU A 944 60.67 27.74 -8.34
CA LEU A 944 60.07 27.19 -7.12
C LEU A 944 61.15 26.63 -6.18
N THR A 945 61.21 27.13 -4.95
CA THR A 945 62.06 26.56 -3.88
C THR A 945 61.24 25.66 -2.94
N PRO A 946 61.83 24.63 -2.30
CA PRO A 946 61.11 23.66 -1.47
C PRO A 946 60.36 24.26 -0.27
N ASP A 947 60.77 25.44 0.19
CA ASP A 947 60.20 26.12 1.36
C ASP A 947 58.94 26.94 1.03
N MET A 948 58.64 27.15 -0.25
CA MET A 948 57.48 27.92 -0.71
C MET A 948 56.21 27.08 -0.71
N LYS A 949 55.46 27.16 0.39
CA LYS A 949 54.13 26.53 0.55
C LYS A 949 53.03 27.40 -0.08
N PRO A 950 51.88 26.83 -0.49
CA PRO A 950 50.81 27.62 -1.08
C PRO A 950 50.14 28.52 -0.05
N SER A 951 50.17 28.23 1.25
CA SER A 951 49.75 29.20 2.28
C SER A 951 50.70 30.38 2.40
N TYR A 952 52.00 30.19 2.13
CA TYR A 952 52.99 31.28 2.09
C TYR A 952 52.89 32.07 0.80
N LEU A 953 52.77 31.42 -0.36
CA LEU A 953 52.57 32.10 -1.65
C LEU A 953 51.19 32.73 -1.74
N GLN A 954 50.14 32.12 -1.20
CA GLN A 954 48.84 32.75 -1.01
C GLN A 954 48.95 33.84 0.05
N GLY A 955 49.74 33.68 1.11
CA GLY A 955 50.01 34.74 2.07
C GLY A 955 50.79 35.91 1.48
N GLU A 956 51.68 35.68 0.51
CA GLU A 956 52.46 36.67 -0.22
C GLU A 956 51.64 37.27 -1.36
N VAL A 957 50.86 36.49 -2.09
CA VAL A 957 49.87 36.95 -3.07
C VAL A 957 48.75 37.69 -2.37
N THR A 958 48.35 37.30 -1.16
CA THR A 958 47.41 38.02 -0.31
C THR A 958 48.11 39.17 0.37
N ARG A 959 49.42 39.14 0.71
CA ARG A 959 50.16 40.32 1.20
C ARG A 959 50.37 41.33 0.09
N ILE A 960 50.63 40.88 -1.14
CA ILE A 960 50.78 41.69 -2.35
C ILE A 960 49.41 42.12 -2.83
N ASN A 961 48.38 41.29 -2.85
CA ASN A 961 46.98 41.69 -3.10
C ASN A 961 46.39 42.49 -1.95
N ASN A 962 46.91 42.39 -0.73
CA ASN A 962 46.63 43.28 0.40
C ASN A 962 47.57 44.47 0.38
N ALA A 963 48.64 44.50 -0.42
CA ALA A 963 49.52 45.68 -0.58
C ALA A 963 49.02 46.50 -1.76
N VAL A 964 48.75 45.88 -2.91
CA VAL A 964 47.86 46.29 -4.01
C VAL A 964 46.47 46.62 -3.48
N GLY A 965 45.96 45.88 -2.52
CA GLY A 965 44.67 46.12 -1.85
C GLY A 965 44.75 47.11 -0.68
N ALA A 966 45.91 47.31 -0.05
CA ALA A 966 46.15 48.40 0.91
C ALA A 966 46.47 49.71 0.20
N LEU A 967 47.01 49.64 -1.02
CA LEU A 967 46.93 50.72 -2.01
C LEU A 967 45.47 50.99 -2.39
N GLY A 968 44.57 50.02 -2.16
CA GLY A 968 43.14 50.09 -2.49
C GLY A 968 42.89 49.80 -3.96
N PRO A 969 41.64 49.64 -4.42
CA PRO A 969 41.32 49.57 -5.84
C PRO A 969 41.93 50.78 -6.52
N VAL A 970 42.98 50.52 -7.29
CA VAL A 970 43.74 51.61 -7.87
C VAL A 970 43.07 51.97 -9.16
N ASN A 971 42.35 53.06 -9.03
CA ASN A 971 41.34 53.39 -9.98
C ASN A 971 41.97 54.12 -11.18
N MET A 972 42.17 53.39 -12.28
CA MET A 972 42.62 53.94 -13.56
C MET A 972 41.55 54.82 -14.22
N ALA A 973 40.30 54.68 -13.78
CA ALA A 973 39.15 55.51 -14.11
C ALA A 973 38.84 56.55 -13.01
N ALA A 974 39.72 56.73 -12.00
CA ALA A 974 39.49 57.61 -10.84
C ALA A 974 39.19 59.05 -11.25
N LEU A 975 39.77 59.47 -12.38
CA LEU A 975 39.58 60.80 -12.94
C LEU A 975 38.15 61.05 -13.44
N GLU A 976 37.43 60.00 -13.85
CA GLU A 976 36.05 60.08 -14.36
C GLU A 976 35.03 59.59 -13.31
N GLU A 977 35.40 58.59 -12.50
CA GLU A 977 34.56 58.04 -11.42
C GLU A 977 34.43 58.96 -10.21
N LEU A 978 35.42 59.83 -9.91
CA LEU A 978 35.30 60.87 -8.87
C LEU A 978 34.09 61.80 -9.14
N ALA A 979 33.85 62.13 -10.41
CA ALA A 979 32.75 63.01 -10.82
C ALA A 979 31.37 62.32 -10.68
N ALA A 980 31.26 61.05 -11.05
CA ALA A 980 30.02 60.28 -10.96
C ALA A 980 29.67 59.82 -9.52
N ALA A 981 30.68 59.51 -8.71
CA ALA A 981 30.50 59.06 -7.32
C ALA A 981 30.04 60.19 -6.39
N SER A 982 30.43 61.44 -6.66
CA SER A 982 30.01 62.60 -5.85
C SER A 982 28.51 62.90 -5.97
N GLU A 983 27.92 62.69 -7.15
CA GLU A 983 26.48 62.88 -7.39
C GLU A 983 25.65 61.74 -6.76
N ARG A 984 26.21 60.52 -6.76
CA ARG A 984 25.60 59.34 -6.15
C ARG A 984 25.64 59.34 -4.62
N LYS A 985 26.67 59.94 -3.99
CA LYS A 985 26.74 60.09 -2.53
C LYS A 985 25.60 60.94 -1.99
N VAL A 986 25.32 62.08 -2.62
CA VAL A 986 24.24 63.00 -2.21
C VAL A 986 22.87 62.31 -2.25
N PHE A 987 22.65 61.44 -3.24
CA PHE A 987 21.43 60.65 -3.35
C PHE A 987 21.31 59.55 -2.27
N LEU A 988 22.40 58.86 -1.95
CA LEU A 988 22.41 57.79 -0.95
C LEU A 988 22.38 58.31 0.49
N ASP A 989 23.05 59.43 0.79
CA ASP A 989 22.98 60.10 2.10
C ASP A 989 21.54 60.51 2.44
N ALA A 990 20.77 60.97 1.44
CA ALA A 990 19.34 61.21 1.59
C ALA A 990 18.55 59.92 1.87
N GLN A 991 18.85 58.81 1.17
CA GLN A 991 18.20 57.53 1.41
C GLN A 991 18.56 56.89 2.76
N SER A 992 19.79 57.04 3.26
CA SER A 992 20.17 56.56 4.58
C SER A 992 19.53 57.37 5.68
N ALA A 993 19.47 58.69 5.56
CA ALA A 993 18.71 59.51 6.49
C ALA A 993 17.23 59.06 6.52
N ASP A 994 16.64 58.77 5.36
CA ASP A 994 15.28 58.23 5.28
C ASP A 994 15.15 56.82 5.87
N LEU A 995 16.14 55.94 5.73
CA LEU A 995 16.15 54.57 6.30
C LEU A 995 16.41 54.56 7.81
N THR A 996 17.29 55.43 8.32
CA THR A 996 17.52 55.62 9.76
C THR A 996 16.26 56.21 10.40
N ASN A 997 15.65 57.22 9.77
CA ASN A 997 14.35 57.74 10.20
C ASN A 997 13.26 56.67 10.11
N ALA A 998 13.27 55.80 9.10
CA ALA A 998 12.34 54.68 8.99
C ALA A 998 12.58 53.63 10.08
N ILE A 999 13.83 53.32 10.44
CA ILE A 999 14.17 52.41 11.55
C ILE A 999 13.77 52.99 12.88
N GLU A 1000 14.09 54.25 13.17
CA GLU A 1000 13.60 54.93 14.36
C GLU A 1000 12.07 54.94 14.39
N THR A 1001 11.42 55.20 13.25
CA THR A 1001 9.96 55.14 13.11
C THR A 1001 9.41 53.72 13.31
N LEU A 1002 10.12 52.66 12.88
CA LEU A 1002 9.73 51.25 13.03
C LEU A 1002 9.99 50.75 14.46
N GLU A 1003 11.08 51.17 15.10
CA GLU A 1003 11.40 50.91 16.51
C GLU A 1003 10.45 51.66 17.44
N ASP A 1004 10.15 52.91 17.12
CA ASP A 1004 9.12 53.69 17.81
C ASP A 1004 7.74 53.14 17.50
N ALA A 1005 7.47 52.63 16.30
CA ALA A 1005 6.25 51.89 16.01
C ALA A 1005 6.20 50.59 16.81
N ILE A 1006 7.29 49.85 17.00
CA ILE A 1006 7.31 48.63 17.84
C ILE A 1006 7.14 49.00 19.31
N ARG A 1007 7.84 50.01 19.82
CA ARG A 1007 7.67 50.49 21.21
C ARG A 1007 6.27 51.03 21.44
N LYS A 1008 5.73 51.77 20.47
CA LYS A 1008 4.35 52.27 20.49
C LYS A 1008 3.35 51.15 20.33
N ILE A 1009 3.60 50.13 19.50
CA ILE A 1009 2.76 48.93 19.39
C ILE A 1009 2.83 48.13 20.69
N ASP A 1010 3.99 47.98 21.32
CA ASP A 1010 4.15 47.24 22.58
C ASP A 1010 3.56 48.02 23.75
N GLN A 1011 3.67 49.34 23.75
CA GLN A 1011 3.05 50.21 24.75
C GLN A 1011 1.55 50.31 24.54
N GLU A 1012 1.07 50.51 23.31
CA GLU A 1012 -0.36 50.45 22.95
C GLU A 1012 -0.91 49.05 23.22
N THR A 1013 -0.17 47.98 22.93
CA THR A 1013 -0.57 46.60 23.22
C THR A 1013 -0.61 46.36 24.72
N ARG A 1014 0.38 46.83 25.47
CA ARG A 1014 0.41 46.73 26.94
C ARG A 1014 -0.75 47.52 27.55
N THR A 1015 -0.97 48.75 27.11
CA THR A 1015 -2.06 49.61 27.57
C THR A 1015 -3.41 49.04 27.14
N LEU A 1016 -3.55 48.51 25.92
CA LEU A 1016 -4.78 47.92 25.39
C LEU A 1016 -5.08 46.58 26.06
N LEU A 1017 -4.08 45.72 26.27
CA LEU A 1017 -4.22 44.43 26.95
C LEU A 1017 -4.47 44.64 28.44
N GLN A 1018 -3.83 45.62 29.08
CA GLN A 1018 -4.08 46.02 30.47
C GLN A 1018 -5.47 46.64 30.61
N ALA A 1019 -5.84 47.59 29.75
CA ALA A 1019 -7.17 48.19 29.74
C ALA A 1019 -8.24 47.13 29.43
N THR A 1020 -7.99 46.23 28.49
CA THR A 1020 -8.87 45.08 28.18
C THR A 1020 -8.95 44.14 29.37
N PHE A 1021 -7.85 43.83 30.05
CA PHE A 1021 -7.85 43.01 31.25
C PHE A 1021 -8.68 43.68 32.35
N ASP A 1022 -8.47 44.97 32.61
CA ASP A 1022 -9.17 45.73 33.64
C ASP A 1022 -10.65 45.92 33.30
N GLU A 1023 -10.98 46.14 32.02
CA GLU A 1023 -12.34 46.34 31.54
C GLU A 1023 -13.11 45.03 31.44
N VAL A 1024 -12.49 43.94 30.97
CA VAL A 1024 -13.07 42.59 31.04
C VAL A 1024 -13.23 42.19 32.50
N ASN A 1025 -12.26 42.48 33.37
CA ASN A 1025 -12.39 42.21 34.80
C ASN A 1025 -13.55 43.00 35.42
N ARG A 1026 -13.73 44.28 35.05
CA ARG A 1026 -14.85 45.12 35.48
C ARG A 1026 -16.19 44.61 34.94
N HIS A 1027 -16.29 44.36 33.64
CA HIS A 1027 -17.49 43.79 33.02
C HIS A 1027 -17.81 42.41 33.60
N PHE A 1028 -16.79 41.60 33.90
CA PHE A 1028 -16.96 40.32 34.55
C PHE A 1028 -17.45 40.49 35.98
N SER A 1029 -16.87 41.40 36.76
CA SER A 1029 -17.35 41.76 38.11
C SER A 1029 -18.75 42.38 38.12
N ASP A 1030 -19.18 43.04 37.04
CA ASP A 1030 -20.52 43.67 36.90
C ASP A 1030 -21.59 42.69 36.37
N LEU A 1031 -21.24 41.87 35.39
CA LEU A 1031 -22.14 40.89 34.76
C LEU A 1031 -22.35 39.67 35.65
N PHE A 1032 -21.34 39.28 36.43
CA PHE A 1032 -21.45 38.12 37.32
C PHE A 1032 -22.57 38.29 38.36
N PRO A 1033 -22.67 39.40 39.12
CA PRO A 1033 -23.81 39.63 40.02
C PRO A 1033 -25.15 39.77 39.31
N ARG A 1034 -25.19 40.27 38.07
CA ARG A 1034 -26.43 40.39 37.28
C ARG A 1034 -26.96 39.02 36.86
N LEU A 1035 -26.08 38.12 36.46
CA LEU A 1035 -26.41 36.74 36.10
C LEU A 1035 -26.72 35.87 37.32
N PHE A 1036 -25.98 36.03 38.44
CA PHE A 1036 -26.16 35.21 39.65
C PHE A 1036 -27.09 35.82 40.73
N GLY A 1037 -27.53 37.08 40.55
CA GLY A 1037 -28.28 37.81 41.59
C GLY A 1037 -27.48 38.21 42.83
N GLY A 1038 -26.14 38.18 42.75
CA GLY A 1038 -25.20 38.45 43.85
C GLY A 1038 -23.84 37.75 43.64
N GLY A 1039 -22.93 37.84 44.60
CA GLY A 1039 -21.57 37.27 44.51
C GLY A 1039 -20.54 38.21 43.90
N GLN A 1040 -19.29 37.76 43.77
CA GLN A 1040 -18.17 38.54 43.20
C GLN A 1040 -17.27 37.63 42.37
N ALA A 1041 -16.78 38.11 41.22
CA ALA A 1041 -15.79 37.40 40.43
C ALA A 1041 -14.75 38.38 39.88
N LYS A 1042 -13.49 37.95 39.82
CA LYS A 1042 -12.36 38.75 39.37
C LYS A 1042 -11.28 37.92 38.67
N LEU A 1043 -10.49 38.57 37.84
CA LEU A 1043 -9.30 38.03 37.17
C LEU A 1043 -8.03 38.40 37.95
N ILE A 1044 -7.06 37.49 37.99
CA ILE A 1044 -5.75 37.69 38.63
C ILE A 1044 -4.63 37.29 37.66
N MET A 1045 -3.57 38.10 37.59
CA MET A 1045 -2.36 37.80 36.82
C MET A 1045 -1.38 36.96 37.63
N THR A 1046 -0.72 36.00 36.98
CA THR A 1046 0.22 35.05 37.63
C THR A 1046 1.67 35.54 37.68
N GLY A 1047 2.01 36.63 36.99
CA GLY A 1047 3.35 37.25 36.97
C GLY A 1047 3.30 38.77 36.82
N ASP A 1048 4.45 39.45 36.90
CA ASP A 1048 4.55 40.92 36.97
C ASP A 1048 4.41 41.65 35.62
N GLU A 1049 4.66 40.97 34.49
CA GLU A 1049 4.56 41.55 33.15
C GLU A 1049 3.38 40.99 32.36
N ILE A 1050 2.41 41.83 31.99
CA ILE A 1050 1.15 41.40 31.35
C ILE A 1050 1.33 40.72 29.98
N LEU A 1051 2.41 41.02 29.26
CA LEU A 1051 2.70 40.39 27.98
C LEU A 1051 3.09 38.91 28.16
N ASP A 1052 3.73 38.57 29.28
CA ASP A 1052 4.29 37.25 29.56
C ASP A 1052 3.55 36.47 30.67
N ALA A 1053 2.73 37.15 31.48
CA ALA A 1053 1.97 36.57 32.59
C ALA A 1053 0.68 35.84 32.15
N GLY A 1054 0.40 34.67 32.73
CA GLY A 1054 -0.89 33.98 32.56
C GLY A 1054 -2.02 34.60 33.41
N VAL A 1055 -3.27 34.39 33.01
CA VAL A 1055 -4.46 34.93 33.68
C VAL A 1055 -5.28 33.82 34.35
N GLN A 1056 -5.62 34.01 35.63
CA GLN A 1056 -6.41 33.08 36.43
C GLN A 1056 -7.75 33.71 36.83
N VAL A 1057 -8.83 32.92 36.81
CA VAL A 1057 -10.17 33.39 37.19
C VAL A 1057 -10.50 32.97 38.63
N MET A 1058 -11.00 33.91 39.43
CA MET A 1058 -11.56 33.66 40.74
C MET A 1058 -13.04 34.06 40.77
N ALA A 1059 -13.91 33.14 41.18
CA ALA A 1059 -15.34 33.40 41.26
C ALA A 1059 -15.90 32.96 42.61
N GLN A 1060 -16.77 33.81 43.18
CA GLN A 1060 -17.40 33.62 44.48
C GLN A 1060 -18.92 33.79 44.32
N PRO A 1061 -19.67 32.68 44.15
CA PRO A 1061 -21.12 32.71 44.16
C PRO A 1061 -21.67 33.18 45.53
N PRO A 1062 -22.90 33.75 45.57
CA PRO A 1062 -23.50 34.23 46.81
C PRO A 1062 -23.59 33.11 47.86
N GLY A 1063 -23.00 33.35 49.04
CA GLY A 1063 -23.03 32.43 50.19
C GLY A 1063 -21.87 31.43 50.33
N LYS A 1064 -20.91 31.37 49.39
CA LYS A 1064 -19.71 30.50 49.46
C LYS A 1064 -18.40 31.28 49.63
N LYS A 1065 -17.36 30.67 50.20
CA LYS A 1065 -16.00 31.26 50.33
C LYS A 1065 -15.19 31.08 49.02
N ASN A 1066 -14.21 31.94 48.79
CA ASN A 1066 -13.33 31.95 47.61
C ASN A 1066 -12.79 30.55 47.25
N ALA A 1067 -13.07 30.11 46.03
CA ALA A 1067 -12.56 28.85 45.49
C ALA A 1067 -12.12 29.05 44.04
N THR A 1068 -11.11 28.27 43.61
CA THR A 1068 -10.74 28.15 42.20
C THR A 1068 -11.92 27.55 41.41
N ILE A 1069 -12.14 28.00 40.17
CA ILE A 1069 -13.29 27.61 39.33
C ILE A 1069 -13.58 26.10 39.31
N HIS A 1070 -12.55 25.25 39.39
CA HIS A 1070 -12.69 23.80 39.40
C HIS A 1070 -13.59 23.24 40.54
N LEU A 1071 -13.80 23.99 41.62
CA LEU A 1071 -14.56 23.57 42.81
C LEU A 1071 -16.04 24.00 42.81
N LEU A 1072 -16.53 24.66 41.75
CA LEU A 1072 -17.92 25.12 41.60
C LEU A 1072 -18.86 24.05 41.01
N SER A 1073 -20.19 24.18 41.21
CA SER A 1073 -21.19 23.26 40.64
C SER A 1073 -21.28 23.40 39.10
N GLY A 1074 -21.80 22.39 38.39
CA GLY A 1074 -21.87 22.43 36.91
C GLY A 1074 -22.62 23.64 36.33
N GLY A 1075 -23.76 24.03 36.92
CA GLY A 1075 -24.51 25.23 36.51
C GLY A 1075 -23.81 26.53 36.91
N GLU A 1076 -23.17 26.59 38.08
CA GLU A 1076 -22.36 27.74 38.52
C GLU A 1076 -21.12 27.93 37.63
N LYS A 1077 -20.48 26.84 37.22
CA LYS A 1077 -19.37 26.82 36.26
C LYS A 1077 -19.80 27.39 34.91
N ALA A 1078 -20.93 26.91 34.38
CA ALA A 1078 -21.49 27.39 33.13
C ALA A 1078 -21.82 28.89 33.19
N LEU A 1079 -22.54 29.36 34.22
CA LEU A 1079 -22.86 30.79 34.39
C LEU A 1079 -21.62 31.67 34.57
N THR A 1080 -20.60 31.20 35.31
CA THR A 1080 -19.35 31.94 35.51
C THR A 1080 -18.59 32.10 34.19
N ALA A 1081 -18.48 31.02 33.40
CA ALA A 1081 -17.82 31.07 32.10
C ALA A 1081 -18.63 31.89 31.09
N THR A 1082 -19.95 31.76 31.09
CA THR A 1082 -20.85 32.58 30.29
C THR A 1082 -20.68 34.06 30.62
N ALA A 1083 -20.62 34.44 31.91
CA ALA A 1083 -20.35 35.81 32.33
C ALA A 1083 -18.97 36.33 31.86
N LEU A 1084 -17.93 35.49 31.89
CA LEU A 1084 -16.58 35.84 31.42
C LEU A 1084 -16.54 36.00 29.90
N VAL A 1085 -17.18 35.10 29.17
CA VAL A 1085 -17.28 35.15 27.71
C VAL A 1085 -18.06 36.39 27.26
N PHE A 1086 -19.19 36.69 27.91
CA PHE A 1086 -19.95 37.91 27.61
C PHE A 1086 -19.20 39.18 28.01
N ALA A 1087 -18.40 39.15 29.09
CA ALA A 1087 -17.53 40.27 29.45
C ALA A 1087 -16.46 40.55 28.38
N MET A 1088 -15.85 39.49 27.82
CA MET A 1088 -14.94 39.61 26.67
C MET A 1088 -15.68 40.07 25.41
N PHE A 1089 -16.92 39.59 25.21
CA PHE A 1089 -17.75 39.91 24.06
C PHE A 1089 -18.26 41.37 24.06
N GLN A 1090 -18.52 41.94 25.23
CA GLN A 1090 -18.99 43.32 25.37
C GLN A 1090 -17.93 44.35 24.97
N LEU A 1091 -16.65 43.98 25.07
CA LEU A 1091 -15.52 44.83 24.71
C LEU A 1091 -15.33 44.93 23.19
N ASN A 1092 -15.33 43.80 22.48
CA ASN A 1092 -15.25 43.74 21.02
C ASN A 1092 -16.40 42.86 20.47
N PRO A 1093 -17.54 43.48 20.11
CA PRO A 1093 -18.70 42.74 19.64
C PRO A 1093 -18.43 42.16 18.26
N ALA A 1094 -18.45 40.83 18.17
CA ALA A 1094 -18.38 40.14 16.89
C ALA A 1094 -19.61 40.50 16.03
N PRO A 1095 -19.52 40.50 14.69
CA PRO A 1095 -20.63 40.89 13.83
C PRO A 1095 -21.85 39.97 13.98
N PHE A 1096 -21.64 38.73 14.39
CA PHE A 1096 -22.67 37.84 14.91
C PHE A 1096 -22.12 36.92 16.01
N CYS A 1097 -22.99 36.42 16.86
CA CYS A 1097 -22.69 35.47 17.93
C CYS A 1097 -23.58 34.23 17.80
N LEU A 1098 -22.97 33.04 17.88
CA LEU A 1098 -23.66 31.76 17.85
C LEU A 1098 -23.70 31.16 19.25
N LEU A 1099 -24.89 30.83 19.75
CA LEU A 1099 -25.08 30.18 21.06
C LEU A 1099 -25.69 28.78 20.84
N ASP A 1100 -24.99 27.70 21.22
CA ASP A 1100 -25.51 26.32 21.15
C ASP A 1100 -25.86 25.80 22.55
N GLU A 1101 -27.14 25.71 22.87
CA GLU A 1101 -27.68 25.09 24.09
C GLU A 1101 -27.02 25.57 25.40
N VAL A 1102 -26.60 26.83 25.44
CA VAL A 1102 -25.92 27.48 26.58
C VAL A 1102 -26.83 27.57 27.81
N ASP A 1103 -28.14 27.50 27.60
CA ASP A 1103 -29.21 27.51 28.59
C ASP A 1103 -29.56 26.13 29.16
N ALA A 1104 -29.07 25.03 28.57
CA ALA A 1104 -29.35 23.67 29.02
C ALA A 1104 -28.98 23.36 30.50
N PRO A 1105 -27.86 23.89 31.06
CA PRO A 1105 -27.52 23.68 32.46
C PRO A 1105 -28.08 24.75 33.42
N LEU A 1106 -28.96 25.66 32.93
CA LEU A 1106 -29.52 26.77 33.71
C LEU A 1106 -30.93 26.45 34.20
N ASP A 1107 -31.31 26.99 35.36
CA ASP A 1107 -32.69 26.98 35.83
C ASP A 1107 -33.51 28.11 35.17
N ASP A 1108 -34.83 28.07 35.31
CA ASP A 1108 -35.73 29.04 34.65
C ASP A 1108 -35.42 30.49 35.04
N ALA A 1109 -35.08 30.73 36.32
CA ALA A 1109 -34.78 32.06 36.84
C ALA A 1109 -33.46 32.64 36.32
N ASN A 1110 -32.41 31.81 36.13
CA ASN A 1110 -31.16 32.26 35.52
C ASN A 1110 -31.26 32.29 33.98
N THR A 1111 -32.11 31.46 33.39
CA THR A 1111 -32.43 31.50 31.95
C THR A 1111 -33.11 32.81 31.57
N GLU A 1112 -34.02 33.32 32.40
CA GLU A 1112 -34.66 34.62 32.18
C GLU A 1112 -33.65 35.78 32.26
N ARG A 1113 -32.73 35.75 33.23
CA ARG A 1113 -31.64 36.74 33.35
C ARG A 1113 -30.70 36.70 32.16
N PHE A 1114 -30.36 35.48 31.70
CA PHE A 1114 -29.57 35.26 30.50
C PHE A 1114 -30.29 35.79 29.25
N ALA A 1115 -31.57 35.47 29.07
CA ALA A 1115 -32.36 35.93 27.93
C ALA A 1115 -32.48 37.46 27.89
N ASN A 1116 -32.70 38.11 29.05
CA ASN A 1116 -32.71 39.56 29.16
C ASN A 1116 -31.36 40.20 28.84
N LEU A 1117 -30.26 39.56 29.24
CA LEU A 1117 -28.91 40.02 28.90
C LEU A 1117 -28.64 39.90 27.40
N VAL A 1118 -28.97 38.76 26.78
CA VAL A 1118 -28.81 38.54 25.33
C VAL A 1118 -29.67 39.54 24.53
N ARG A 1119 -30.90 39.80 24.97
CA ARG A 1119 -31.79 40.82 24.39
C ARG A 1119 -31.22 42.23 24.51
N ALA A 1120 -30.63 42.60 25.65
CA ALA A 1120 -29.98 43.91 25.80
C ALA A 1120 -28.73 44.05 24.91
N MET A 1121 -28.05 42.95 24.60
CA MET A 1121 -26.85 42.95 23.77
C MET A 1121 -27.16 42.86 22.27
N SER A 1122 -28.37 42.41 21.88
CA SER A 1122 -28.74 42.20 20.48
C SER A 1122 -28.82 43.50 19.67
N ASP A 1123 -29.04 44.65 20.32
CA ASP A 1123 -29.09 45.96 19.66
C ASP A 1123 -27.83 46.30 18.85
N LYS A 1124 -26.69 45.69 19.22
CA LYS A 1124 -25.38 45.94 18.58
C LYS A 1124 -24.80 44.70 17.89
N THR A 1125 -25.32 43.51 18.15
CA THR A 1125 -24.77 42.22 17.72
C THR A 1125 -25.89 41.32 17.23
N GLN A 1126 -25.71 40.68 16.08
CA GLN A 1126 -26.64 39.64 15.63
C GLN A 1126 -26.44 38.35 16.44
N PHE A 1127 -27.45 37.89 17.17
CA PHE A 1127 -27.44 36.61 17.88
C PHE A 1127 -28.19 35.55 17.07
N LEU A 1128 -27.52 34.42 16.81
CA LEU A 1128 -28.14 33.18 16.35
C LEU A 1128 -28.01 32.14 17.46
N PHE A 1129 -29.10 31.81 18.13
CA PHE A 1129 -29.07 30.90 19.28
C PHE A 1129 -29.90 29.65 19.01
N ILE A 1130 -29.42 28.52 19.52
CA ILE A 1130 -30.09 27.22 19.49
C ILE A 1130 -30.50 26.90 20.92
N SER A 1131 -31.80 26.74 21.15
CA SER A 1131 -32.34 26.45 22.47
C SER A 1131 -33.59 25.57 22.36
N HIS A 1132 -33.82 24.76 23.39
CA HIS A 1132 -35.07 24.04 23.63
C HIS A 1132 -35.89 24.63 24.79
N ASN A 1133 -35.39 25.67 25.47
CA ASN A 1133 -36.06 26.34 26.58
C ASN A 1133 -37.05 27.39 26.06
N LYS A 1134 -38.30 27.31 26.54
CA LYS A 1134 -39.39 28.21 26.12
C LYS A 1134 -39.06 29.68 26.38
N ILE A 1135 -38.44 30.01 27.51
CA ILE A 1135 -38.10 31.38 27.90
C ILE A 1135 -37.07 31.99 26.93
N ALA A 1136 -36.10 31.19 26.46
CA ALA A 1136 -35.13 31.60 25.46
C ALA A 1136 -35.74 31.67 24.04
N MET A 1137 -36.75 30.85 23.71
CA MET A 1137 -37.44 30.96 22.42
C MET A 1137 -38.25 32.25 22.29
N GLU A 1138 -38.87 32.70 23.38
CA GLU A 1138 -39.69 33.93 23.40
C GLU A 1138 -38.88 35.22 23.18
N MET A 1139 -37.55 35.20 23.33
CA MET A 1139 -36.71 36.36 23.01
C MET A 1139 -36.33 36.48 21.52
N ALA A 1140 -36.57 35.45 20.70
CA ALA A 1140 -36.26 35.53 19.26
C ALA A 1140 -37.23 36.47 18.52
N GLN A 1141 -36.67 37.31 17.66
CA GLN A 1141 -37.44 38.10 16.68
C GLN A 1141 -37.88 37.22 15.50
N GLN A 1142 -37.07 36.21 15.16
CA GLN A 1142 -37.36 35.27 14.09
C GLN A 1142 -37.00 33.85 14.52
N LEU A 1143 -37.84 32.87 14.20
CA LEU A 1143 -37.59 31.46 14.48
C LEU A 1143 -37.32 30.68 13.21
N ILE A 1144 -36.19 29.98 13.18
CA ILE A 1144 -35.83 29.03 12.13
C ILE A 1144 -36.10 27.63 12.68
N GLY A 1145 -37.21 27.06 12.26
CA GLY A 1145 -37.60 25.69 12.57
C GLY A 1145 -36.78 24.69 11.77
N VAL A 1146 -36.10 23.76 12.44
CA VAL A 1146 -35.48 22.60 11.81
C VAL A 1146 -36.36 21.38 12.06
N THR A 1147 -36.82 20.73 10.99
CA THR A 1147 -37.69 19.55 11.06
C THR A 1147 -37.07 18.39 10.28
N MET A 1148 -37.49 17.17 10.61
CA MET A 1148 -37.13 15.98 9.86
C MET A 1148 -38.41 15.39 9.27
N GLN A 1149 -38.62 15.57 7.96
CA GLN A 1149 -39.72 14.90 7.25
C GLN A 1149 -39.34 13.44 6.94
N GLU A 1150 -38.07 13.19 6.63
CA GLU A 1150 -37.50 11.85 6.42
C GLU A 1150 -36.50 11.56 7.57
N GLN A 1151 -36.49 10.34 8.10
CA GLN A 1151 -35.49 9.96 9.10
C GLN A 1151 -34.07 10.09 8.52
N GLY A 1152 -33.22 10.86 9.20
CA GLY A 1152 -31.86 11.19 8.78
C GLY A 1152 -31.70 12.42 7.88
N VAL A 1153 -32.78 13.08 7.43
CA VAL A 1153 -32.72 14.26 6.54
C VAL A 1153 -33.39 15.48 7.17
N SER A 1154 -32.60 16.52 7.43
CA SER A 1154 -33.06 17.79 8.01
C SER A 1154 -33.57 18.75 6.92
N ARG A 1155 -34.68 19.43 7.20
CA ARG A 1155 -35.21 20.55 6.40
C ARG A 1155 -35.48 21.77 7.27
N ILE A 1156 -35.41 22.95 6.65
CA ILE A 1156 -35.58 24.24 7.32
C ILE A 1156 -36.93 24.85 6.96
N VAL A 1157 -37.62 25.38 7.98
CA VAL A 1157 -38.88 26.12 7.89
C VAL A 1157 -38.67 27.43 8.65
N ALA A 1158 -38.66 28.57 7.97
CA ALA A 1158 -38.54 29.87 8.62
C ALA A 1158 -39.93 30.40 9.01
N VAL A 1159 -40.08 30.86 10.26
CA VAL A 1159 -41.29 31.50 10.78
C VAL A 1159 -40.88 32.82 11.44
N ASP A 1160 -41.51 33.91 11.02
CA ASP A 1160 -41.32 35.23 11.64
C ASP A 1160 -42.35 35.41 12.77
N MET A 1161 -41.88 35.84 13.95
CA MET A 1161 -42.69 35.90 15.16
C MET A 1161 -43.69 37.06 15.13
N GLU A 1162 -43.38 38.17 14.43
CA GLU A 1162 -44.31 39.29 14.27
C GLU A 1162 -45.50 38.90 13.39
N THR A 1163 -45.27 38.11 12.33
CA THR A 1163 -46.33 37.57 11.48
C THR A 1163 -47.11 36.44 12.16
N ALA A 1164 -46.45 35.55 12.92
CA ALA A 1164 -47.11 34.47 13.65
C ALA A 1164 -48.03 34.97 14.79
N ALA A 1165 -47.64 36.02 15.51
CA ALA A 1165 -48.49 36.65 16.53
C ALA A 1165 -49.79 37.26 15.94
N GLY A 1166 -49.73 37.73 14.68
CA GLY A 1166 -50.91 38.20 13.93
C GLY A 1166 -51.84 37.09 13.44
N PHE A 1167 -51.35 35.86 13.25
CA PHE A 1167 -52.18 34.69 12.90
C PHE A 1167 -52.86 34.04 14.13
N ALA A 1168 -52.30 34.20 15.34
CA ALA A 1168 -52.88 33.66 16.58
C ALA A 1168 -54.02 34.53 17.16
N GLN A 1169 -54.21 35.75 16.68
CA GLN A 1169 -55.31 36.65 17.06
C GLN A 1169 -56.52 36.61 16.10
N ASN A 1170 -56.51 35.71 15.10
CA ASN A 1170 -57.64 35.47 14.19
C ASN A 1170 -58.25 34.08 14.37
#